data_AF-A0A7C6K9G4-F1
#
_entry.id   AF-A0A7C6K9G4-F1
#
_cell.length_a   1.000
_cell.length_b   1.000
_cell.length_c   1.000
_cell.angle_alpha   90.00
_cell.angle_beta   90.00
_cell.angle_gamma   90.00
#
_symmetry.space_group_name_H-M   'P 1'
#
loop_
_entity.id
_entity.type
_entity.pdbx_description
1 polymer ?
#
loop_
_entity_poly.entity_id
_entity_poly.type
_entity_poly.pdbx_seq_one_letter_code
_entity_poly.pdbx_strand_id
1 'polypeptide(L)'
;DARDGIVGYYLKNKTTLSSWREVAALNAAGQDVSNSPWTLPDWKVASLNDKSQPTDYAGKILGMLAAGQNPKDVGGRNLVDELAAMQDVNGGFGDTINQNIWAVIALDKADGSYDTEKAVGFILSQQKSDGGFAFSGDKAEPDMTGDALVALAQHKDVAGVSDSINSAIGCLKELQLPNGGFVSWGSEAPESAAAVIRGLLACGEKNITSGDWQKEKGNMIDSLFSFQLEDGSFIHSTSETKYNAMATEQALMAVADMVNAGITYTVKTGQRHTGDETTEATVRVRVEGATESLADKTVTITGSAFDALQVAVGEENLVANGDAVFSIYGKYGTRIENGLYSGWMYYVIRDGAVDLDAFSLTTGAYEVKDGDEIVFYMAAYQTSPPYAVKTYLPDVKVSPAAPTAGQAVTLSISALQLNESWDGLEPIPNEEATAIGDFTVLAGGTTYTSQYGQVTIPNVPEGALNFTVTNSNEKGYADVITYKGKLDVRKAVDSTVRVRVEGAEGSLKDATVNVTGTALDALKAAVGEKNVEAPGGFINSILGESGKQISENISTDWMYYVIRNGEIEPGAFSQGAGSFNVKDGDQVVFYIGAAYSDGDTWAPKTFFPVVSINPQSPIAGQDITLTIKTMKNDWMAGLIELTAEELEAIGEYTVVVGDKKYATQNGKVTIKAEQAGPLSFIITNQNEAGYPNVVPYKGEINVLAADEEGTPLPGDQKDKSGGTDQQEKTKGKTGLPRTGGNNLPLYLVGTALLFAGALTVRKKQHSHIERK
;
A
#
# COMPACT_ATOMS: atom_id res chain seq x y z
N ASP A 1 -28.73 -26.97 8.05
CA ASP A 1 -27.43 -26.48 7.53
C ASP A 1 -26.68 -25.72 8.62
N ALA A 2 -26.80 -24.39 8.73
CA ALA A 2 -25.98 -23.59 9.65
C ALA A 2 -25.97 -24.10 11.11
N ARG A 3 -27.15 -24.32 11.72
CA ARG A 3 -27.31 -24.94 13.04
C ARG A 3 -26.54 -26.27 13.16
N ASP A 4 -26.68 -27.11 12.15
CA ASP A 4 -26.15 -28.48 12.16
C ASP A 4 -24.63 -28.50 11.96
N GLY A 5 -24.06 -27.48 11.31
CA GLY A 5 -22.62 -27.23 11.28
C GLY A 5 -22.04 -26.91 12.65
N ILE A 6 -22.70 -26.03 13.42
CA ILE A 6 -22.29 -25.68 14.79
C ILE A 6 -22.45 -26.89 15.73
N VAL A 7 -23.52 -27.67 15.59
CA VAL A 7 -23.67 -28.95 16.30
C VAL A 7 -22.57 -29.94 15.89
N GLY A 8 -22.20 -29.97 14.61
CA GLY A 8 -21.10 -30.77 14.07
C GLY A 8 -19.75 -30.44 14.69
N TYR A 9 -19.44 -29.16 14.91
CA TYR A 9 -18.28 -28.70 15.67
C TYR A 9 -18.23 -29.36 17.06
N TYR A 10 -19.32 -29.24 17.83
CA TYR A 10 -19.40 -29.81 19.18
C TYR A 10 -19.28 -31.34 19.16
N LEU A 11 -19.95 -32.04 18.24
CA LEU A 11 -19.85 -33.49 18.10
C LEU A 11 -18.44 -33.99 17.75
N LYS A 12 -17.69 -33.21 16.95
CA LYS A 12 -16.31 -33.55 16.53
C LYS A 12 -15.28 -33.23 17.61
N ASN A 13 -15.41 -32.06 18.26
CA ASN A 13 -14.33 -31.45 19.05
C ASN A 13 -14.62 -31.38 20.57
N LYS A 14 -15.88 -31.29 21.00
CA LYS A 14 -16.25 -31.01 22.39
C LYS A 14 -17.62 -31.58 22.79
N THR A 15 -17.65 -32.87 23.12
CA THR A 15 -18.87 -33.51 23.67
C THR A 15 -18.97 -33.44 25.19
N THR A 16 -17.89 -33.05 25.88
CA THR A 16 -17.94 -32.69 27.31
C THR A 16 -18.28 -31.22 27.46
N LEU A 17 -19.48 -30.96 27.95
CA LEU A 17 -20.05 -29.62 28.11
C LEU A 17 -19.58 -29.02 29.44
N SER A 18 -19.36 -27.71 29.42
CA SER A 18 -18.66 -26.96 30.46
C SER A 18 -19.46 -25.77 30.99
N SER A 19 -20.43 -25.26 30.22
CA SER A 19 -21.34 -24.18 30.62
C SER A 19 -22.80 -24.63 30.56
N TRP A 20 -23.68 -23.91 31.26
CA TRP A 20 -25.12 -24.10 31.14
C TRP A 20 -25.68 -23.61 29.80
N ARG A 21 -25.00 -22.63 29.17
CA ARG A 21 -25.38 -22.08 27.86
C ARG A 21 -25.11 -23.07 26.74
N GLU A 22 -24.02 -23.84 26.79
CA GLU A 22 -23.77 -24.96 25.86
C GLU A 22 -24.89 -26.00 25.92
N VAL A 23 -25.30 -26.40 27.14
CA VAL A 23 -26.40 -27.36 27.36
C VAL A 23 -27.73 -26.81 26.82
N ALA A 24 -28.04 -25.54 27.12
CA ALA A 24 -29.26 -24.88 26.65
C ALA A 24 -29.29 -24.69 25.12
N ALA A 25 -28.17 -24.29 24.51
CA ALA A 25 -28.06 -24.06 23.07
C ALA A 25 -28.14 -25.37 22.28
N LEU A 26 -27.47 -26.44 22.74
CA LEU A 26 -27.57 -27.78 22.13
C LEU A 26 -28.99 -28.37 22.28
N ASN A 27 -29.63 -28.20 23.44
CA ASN A 27 -31.03 -28.61 23.64
C ASN A 27 -31.98 -27.85 22.70
N ALA A 28 -31.86 -26.52 22.60
CA ALA A 28 -32.62 -25.69 21.68
C ALA A 28 -32.38 -26.06 20.20
N ALA A 29 -31.17 -26.52 19.87
CA ALA A 29 -30.81 -27.05 18.55
C ALA A 29 -31.35 -28.47 18.27
N GLY A 30 -32.08 -29.07 19.21
CA GLY A 30 -32.71 -30.39 19.08
C GLY A 30 -31.81 -31.56 19.46
N GLN A 31 -30.69 -31.33 20.16
CA GLN A 31 -29.83 -32.39 20.67
C GLN A 31 -30.36 -32.93 22.01
N ASP A 32 -30.38 -34.25 22.16
CA ASP A 32 -30.62 -34.90 23.45
C ASP A 32 -29.33 -34.90 24.30
N VAL A 33 -29.07 -33.77 24.93
CA VAL A 33 -27.91 -33.53 25.81
C VAL A 33 -27.87 -34.40 27.07
N SER A 34 -28.93 -35.19 27.34
CA SER A 34 -28.98 -36.12 28.48
C SER A 34 -28.31 -37.48 28.17
N ASN A 35 -28.01 -37.74 26.90
CA ASN A 35 -27.49 -39.02 26.40
C ASN A 35 -26.15 -38.87 25.65
N SER A 36 -25.46 -40.01 25.49
CA SER A 36 -24.21 -40.12 24.71
C SER A 36 -24.39 -39.56 23.30
N PRO A 37 -23.44 -38.76 22.77
CA PRO A 37 -22.07 -38.58 23.26
C PRO A 37 -21.90 -37.48 24.32
N TRP A 38 -22.95 -36.76 24.68
CA TRP A 38 -22.87 -35.59 25.55
C TRP A 38 -22.55 -35.96 26.99
N THR A 39 -21.65 -35.20 27.61
CA THR A 39 -21.37 -35.26 29.04
C THR A 39 -21.68 -33.90 29.65
N LEU A 40 -22.67 -33.87 30.55
CA LEU A 40 -23.11 -32.65 31.22
C LEU A 40 -22.03 -32.14 32.21
N PRO A 41 -21.94 -30.82 32.45
CA PRO A 41 -21.09 -30.28 33.49
C PRO A 41 -21.59 -30.67 34.88
N ASP A 42 -20.70 -30.74 35.87
CA ASP A 42 -21.10 -30.67 37.27
C ASP A 42 -21.65 -29.27 37.57
N TRP A 43 -22.94 -29.19 37.88
CA TRP A 43 -23.62 -27.95 38.26
C TRP A 43 -23.10 -27.32 39.55
N LYS A 44 -22.31 -28.05 40.36
CA LYS A 44 -21.72 -27.59 41.62
C LYS A 44 -22.76 -27.00 42.59
N VAL A 45 -23.96 -27.57 42.65
CA VAL A 45 -25.06 -27.08 43.49
C VAL A 45 -24.66 -26.97 44.98
N ALA A 46 -23.78 -27.86 45.45
CA ALA A 46 -23.23 -27.81 46.81
C ALA A 46 -22.37 -26.55 47.10
N SER A 47 -21.94 -25.78 46.10
CA SER A 47 -21.21 -24.52 46.32
C SER A 47 -22.12 -23.30 46.49
N LEU A 48 -23.43 -23.42 46.20
CA LEU A 48 -24.39 -22.32 46.38
C LEU A 48 -24.60 -22.03 47.87
N ASN A 49 -24.40 -20.77 48.25
CA ASN A 49 -24.47 -20.28 49.63
C ASN A 49 -25.08 -18.86 49.70
N ASP A 50 -25.02 -18.23 50.88
CA ASP A 50 -25.56 -16.91 51.20
C ASP A 50 -24.92 -15.74 50.41
N LYS A 51 -23.79 -15.96 49.75
CA LYS A 51 -23.09 -14.98 48.91
C LYS A 51 -23.23 -15.23 47.41
N SER A 52 -23.86 -16.33 47.03
CA SER A 52 -24.10 -16.66 45.62
C SER A 52 -25.07 -15.67 45.00
N GLN A 53 -24.77 -15.22 43.78
CA GLN A 53 -25.53 -14.19 43.09
C GLN A 53 -26.78 -14.80 42.41
N PRO A 54 -27.83 -14.02 42.09
CA PRO A 54 -29.00 -14.53 41.36
C PRO A 54 -28.64 -15.23 40.03
N THR A 55 -27.60 -14.75 39.34
CA THR A 55 -27.04 -15.37 38.13
C THR A 55 -26.44 -16.76 38.38
N ASP A 56 -25.89 -17.03 39.56
CA ASP A 56 -25.36 -18.36 39.93
C ASP A 56 -26.49 -19.39 40.05
N TYR A 57 -27.68 -18.97 40.50
CA TYR A 57 -28.87 -19.81 40.55
C TYR A 57 -29.49 -19.94 39.16
N ALA A 58 -29.72 -18.82 38.48
CA ALA A 58 -30.35 -18.76 37.17
C ALA A 58 -29.66 -19.67 36.14
N GLY A 59 -28.32 -19.61 36.04
CA GLY A 59 -27.58 -20.47 35.13
C GLY A 59 -27.71 -21.96 35.45
N LYS A 60 -27.69 -22.34 36.73
CA LYS A 60 -27.89 -23.75 37.13
C LYS A 60 -29.31 -24.22 36.85
N ILE A 61 -30.33 -23.41 37.16
CA ILE A 61 -31.74 -23.71 36.88
C ILE A 61 -31.95 -23.91 35.37
N LEU A 62 -31.50 -22.98 34.53
CA LEU A 62 -31.64 -23.04 33.07
C LEU A 62 -30.90 -24.24 32.47
N GLY A 63 -29.67 -24.50 32.92
CA GLY A 63 -28.89 -25.66 32.49
C GLY A 63 -29.53 -26.99 32.89
N MET A 64 -30.04 -27.11 34.11
CA MET A 64 -30.74 -28.30 34.58
C MET A 64 -32.03 -28.55 33.79
N LEU A 65 -32.84 -27.52 33.54
CA LEU A 65 -34.06 -27.65 32.73
C LEU A 65 -33.75 -28.08 31.29
N ALA A 66 -32.72 -27.50 30.66
CA ALA A 66 -32.25 -27.91 29.33
C ALA A 66 -31.71 -29.35 29.30
N ALA A 67 -31.14 -29.83 30.41
CA ALA A 67 -30.72 -31.22 30.59
C ALA A 67 -31.86 -32.19 30.96
N GLY A 68 -33.11 -31.73 31.02
CA GLY A 68 -34.26 -32.55 31.46
C GLY A 68 -34.27 -32.90 32.95
N GLN A 69 -33.49 -32.18 33.76
CA GLN A 69 -33.37 -32.36 35.21
C GLN A 69 -34.31 -31.41 35.96
N ASN A 70 -34.68 -31.78 37.18
CA ASN A 70 -35.59 -30.98 38.02
C ASN A 70 -34.83 -30.04 38.97
N PRO A 71 -34.79 -28.71 38.74
CA PRO A 71 -34.14 -27.77 39.66
C PRO A 71 -34.90 -27.56 40.98
N LYS A 72 -36.14 -28.06 41.10
CA LYS A 72 -36.96 -27.98 42.32
C LYS A 72 -36.67 -29.09 43.34
N ASP A 73 -35.87 -30.10 42.98
CA ASP A 73 -35.40 -31.15 43.90
C ASP A 73 -33.98 -31.59 43.53
N VAL A 74 -32.98 -30.94 44.13
CA VAL A 74 -31.56 -31.20 43.88
C VAL A 74 -30.84 -31.48 45.19
N GLY A 75 -30.78 -32.76 45.56
CA GLY A 75 -30.23 -33.18 46.85
C GLY A 75 -31.02 -32.65 48.05
N GLY A 76 -32.33 -32.45 47.89
CA GLY A 76 -33.22 -31.88 48.91
C GLY A 76 -33.28 -30.34 48.93
N ARG A 77 -32.66 -29.65 47.96
CA ARG A 77 -32.81 -28.19 47.74
C ARG A 77 -33.79 -27.92 46.60
N ASN A 78 -34.57 -26.84 46.74
CA ASN A 78 -35.35 -26.27 45.63
C ASN A 78 -34.69 -24.96 45.20
N LEU A 79 -33.90 -25.01 44.12
CA LEU A 79 -33.14 -23.86 43.66
C LEU A 79 -34.03 -22.75 43.09
N VAL A 80 -35.25 -23.09 42.64
CA VAL A 80 -36.23 -22.15 42.10
C VAL A 80 -36.83 -21.31 43.22
N ASP A 81 -37.24 -21.94 44.33
CA ASP A 81 -37.74 -21.24 45.51
C ASP A 81 -36.61 -20.43 46.19
N GLU A 82 -35.39 -20.96 46.23
CA GLU A 82 -34.22 -20.26 46.77
C GLU A 82 -33.87 -18.99 45.96
N LEU A 83 -34.00 -19.03 44.62
CA LEU A 83 -33.86 -17.84 43.77
C LEU A 83 -35.04 -16.88 43.93
N ALA A 84 -36.27 -17.37 43.99
CA ALA A 84 -37.45 -16.54 44.22
C ALA A 84 -37.37 -15.77 45.56
N ALA A 85 -36.83 -16.41 46.60
CA ALA A 85 -36.59 -15.81 47.90
C ALA A 85 -35.50 -14.72 47.92
N MET A 86 -34.75 -14.52 46.82
CA MET A 86 -33.82 -13.40 46.66
C MET A 86 -34.50 -12.09 46.24
N GLN A 87 -35.80 -12.09 45.95
CA GLN A 87 -36.52 -10.89 45.57
C GLN A 87 -36.65 -9.91 46.75
N ASP A 88 -36.08 -8.72 46.62
CA ASP A 88 -36.16 -7.64 47.59
C ASP A 88 -37.48 -6.84 47.46
N VAL A 89 -37.79 -6.03 48.47
CA VAL A 89 -38.99 -5.18 48.55
C VAL A 89 -39.14 -4.21 47.38
N ASN A 90 -38.04 -3.84 46.72
CA ASN A 90 -38.02 -3.00 45.53
C ASN A 90 -38.40 -3.75 44.23
N GLY A 91 -38.58 -5.08 44.29
CA GLY A 91 -38.90 -5.95 43.16
C GLY A 91 -37.71 -6.66 42.53
N GLY A 92 -36.49 -6.16 42.74
CA GLY A 92 -35.28 -6.72 42.16
C GLY A 92 -34.70 -7.89 42.95
N PHE A 93 -33.85 -8.67 42.30
CA PHE A 93 -33.14 -9.83 42.86
C PHE A 93 -31.68 -9.52 43.24
N GLY A 94 -31.13 -8.38 42.77
CA GLY A 94 -29.74 -7.98 43.01
C GLY A 94 -29.41 -6.60 42.44
N ASP A 95 -28.19 -6.15 42.68
CA ASP A 95 -27.72 -4.78 42.41
C ASP A 95 -27.60 -4.43 40.92
N THR A 96 -27.45 -5.42 40.04
CA THR A 96 -27.23 -5.20 38.59
C THR A 96 -28.43 -5.63 37.75
N ILE A 97 -28.72 -4.90 36.67
CA ILE A 97 -29.80 -5.25 35.75
C ILE A 97 -29.64 -6.68 35.18
N ASN A 98 -28.41 -7.12 34.94
CA ASN A 98 -28.08 -8.49 34.50
C ASN A 98 -28.56 -9.57 35.50
N GLN A 99 -28.38 -9.35 36.81
CA GLN A 99 -28.88 -10.28 37.83
C GLN A 99 -30.40 -10.39 37.82
N ASN A 100 -31.09 -9.27 37.62
CA ASN A 100 -32.55 -9.19 37.58
C ASN A 100 -33.12 -9.89 36.35
N ILE A 101 -32.55 -9.64 35.17
CA ILE A 101 -32.97 -10.26 33.90
C ILE A 101 -32.80 -11.78 33.95
N TRP A 102 -31.63 -12.29 34.36
CA TRP A 102 -31.42 -13.74 34.42
C TRP A 102 -32.27 -14.42 35.52
N ALA A 103 -32.55 -13.74 36.63
CA ALA A 103 -33.47 -14.25 37.65
C ALA A 103 -34.89 -14.42 37.11
N VAL A 104 -35.44 -13.38 36.45
CA VAL A 104 -36.77 -13.43 35.81
C VAL A 104 -36.83 -14.55 34.76
N ILE A 105 -35.88 -14.59 33.82
CA ILE A 105 -35.83 -15.63 32.77
C ILE A 105 -35.79 -17.05 33.37
N ALA A 106 -35.02 -17.27 34.44
CA ALA A 106 -34.92 -18.58 35.07
C ALA A 106 -36.19 -18.96 35.85
N LEU A 107 -36.82 -18.01 36.55
CA LEU A 107 -38.06 -18.24 37.30
C LEU A 107 -39.24 -18.50 36.35
N ASP A 108 -39.39 -17.72 35.29
CA ASP A 108 -40.39 -17.94 34.24
C ASP A 108 -40.23 -19.32 33.61
N LYS A 109 -39.01 -19.68 33.22
CA LYS A 109 -38.72 -20.98 32.59
C LYS A 109 -38.94 -22.17 33.53
N ALA A 110 -38.83 -21.94 34.84
CA ALA A 110 -38.99 -22.97 35.87
C ALA A 110 -40.39 -23.02 36.50
N ASP A 111 -41.33 -22.16 36.10
CA ASP A 111 -42.63 -21.98 36.77
C ASP A 111 -42.43 -21.68 38.28
N GLY A 112 -41.61 -20.66 38.56
CA GLY A 112 -41.29 -20.18 39.91
C GLY A 112 -42.28 -19.14 40.41
N SER A 113 -42.51 -19.08 41.73
CA SER A 113 -43.46 -18.13 42.34
C SER A 113 -42.74 -16.90 42.90
N TYR A 114 -42.93 -15.74 42.27
CA TYR A 114 -42.34 -14.46 42.66
C TYR A 114 -43.31 -13.29 42.35
N ASP A 115 -43.01 -12.08 42.81
CA ASP A 115 -43.79 -10.87 42.51
C ASP A 115 -43.43 -10.35 41.12
N THR A 116 -44.08 -10.91 40.09
CA THR A 116 -43.81 -10.63 38.67
C THR A 116 -43.98 -9.15 38.32
N GLU A 117 -45.05 -8.50 38.77
CA GLU A 117 -45.31 -7.08 38.49
C GLU A 117 -44.17 -6.20 39.02
N LYS A 118 -43.66 -6.46 40.23
CA LYS A 118 -42.53 -5.69 40.77
C LYS A 118 -41.20 -6.02 40.11
N ALA A 119 -40.91 -7.28 39.79
CA ALA A 119 -39.67 -7.65 39.11
C ALA A 119 -39.59 -7.04 37.70
N VAL A 120 -40.68 -7.13 36.95
CA VAL A 120 -40.81 -6.50 35.63
C VAL A 120 -40.74 -4.98 35.78
N GLY A 121 -41.46 -4.39 36.74
CA GLY A 121 -41.38 -2.95 37.05
C GLY A 121 -39.98 -2.47 37.43
N PHE A 122 -39.19 -3.30 38.13
CA PHE A 122 -37.78 -3.03 38.39
C PHE A 122 -36.97 -3.00 37.10
N ILE A 123 -37.11 -3.99 36.21
CA ILE A 123 -36.42 -3.99 34.90
C ILE A 123 -36.81 -2.74 34.09
N LEU A 124 -38.10 -2.41 34.01
CA LEU A 124 -38.58 -1.20 33.32
C LEU A 124 -37.95 0.08 33.88
N SER A 125 -37.73 0.16 35.20
CA SER A 125 -37.07 1.32 35.83
C SER A 125 -35.61 1.52 35.43
N GLN A 126 -34.97 0.49 34.85
CA GLN A 126 -33.58 0.53 34.39
C GLN A 126 -33.42 0.90 32.91
N GLN A 127 -34.53 1.13 32.20
CA GLN A 127 -34.52 1.58 30.80
C GLN A 127 -33.88 2.97 30.69
N LYS A 128 -32.99 3.13 29.71
CA LYS A 128 -32.22 4.35 29.47
C LYS A 128 -33.00 5.36 28.64
N SER A 129 -32.55 6.61 28.60
CA SER A 129 -33.26 7.70 27.91
C SER A 129 -33.28 7.57 26.38
N ASP A 130 -32.39 6.74 25.82
CA ASP A 130 -32.35 6.33 24.41
C ASP A 130 -33.26 5.11 24.13
N GLY A 131 -33.97 4.60 25.14
CA GLY A 131 -34.92 3.51 25.02
C GLY A 131 -34.31 2.11 25.16
N GLY A 132 -33.00 1.95 25.25
CA GLY A 132 -32.39 0.63 25.47
C GLY A 132 -32.07 0.35 26.94
N PHE A 133 -31.25 -0.68 27.16
CA PHE A 133 -30.76 -1.10 28.48
C PHE A 133 -29.23 -1.22 28.45
N ALA A 134 -28.59 -1.15 29.62
CA ALA A 134 -27.14 -1.18 29.70
C ALA A 134 -26.65 -1.83 30.99
N PHE A 135 -25.56 -2.61 30.91
CA PHE A 135 -24.96 -3.23 32.09
C PHE A 135 -24.51 -2.18 33.12
N SER A 136 -24.00 -1.05 32.64
CA SER A 136 -23.64 0.13 33.45
C SER A 136 -23.73 1.41 32.61
N GLY A 137 -23.78 2.58 33.27
CA GLY A 137 -23.84 3.88 32.61
C GLY A 137 -25.23 4.27 32.09
N ASP A 138 -25.27 5.37 31.31
CA ASP A 138 -26.50 6.08 30.94
C ASP A 138 -26.94 5.87 29.48
N LYS A 139 -26.14 5.16 28.68
CA LYS A 139 -26.43 4.82 27.27
C LYS A 139 -26.67 3.33 27.12
N ALA A 140 -27.61 2.96 26.26
CA ALA A 140 -27.86 1.56 25.91
C ALA A 140 -26.65 0.86 25.29
N GLU A 141 -26.56 -0.45 25.53
CA GLU A 141 -25.71 -1.37 24.78
C GLU A 141 -26.55 -2.52 24.18
N PRO A 142 -26.14 -3.13 23.06
CA PRO A 142 -26.92 -4.15 22.38
C PRO A 142 -27.20 -5.39 23.22
N ASP A 143 -26.20 -5.88 23.97
CA ASP A 143 -26.25 -7.12 24.76
C ASP A 143 -27.33 -7.07 25.85
N MET A 144 -27.23 -6.16 26.82
CA MET A 144 -28.27 -6.01 27.85
C MET A 144 -29.62 -5.61 27.26
N THR A 145 -29.68 -4.89 26.14
CA THR A 145 -30.95 -4.58 25.48
C THR A 145 -31.61 -5.84 24.90
N GLY A 146 -30.83 -6.72 24.27
CA GLY A 146 -31.28 -8.02 23.77
C GLY A 146 -31.76 -8.95 24.88
N ASP A 147 -30.96 -9.14 25.94
CA ASP A 147 -31.36 -10.01 27.06
C ASP A 147 -32.53 -9.42 27.87
N ALA A 148 -32.66 -8.09 27.98
CA ALA A 148 -33.85 -7.46 28.58
C ALA A 148 -35.13 -7.75 27.79
N LEU A 149 -35.07 -7.70 26.45
CA LEU A 149 -36.19 -8.09 25.59
C LEU A 149 -36.60 -9.55 25.79
N VAL A 150 -35.66 -10.48 26.05
CA VAL A 150 -35.98 -11.89 26.36
C VAL A 150 -36.79 -11.99 27.67
N ALA A 151 -36.40 -11.27 28.72
CA ALA A 151 -37.15 -11.25 29.99
C ALA A 151 -38.54 -10.61 29.82
N LEU A 152 -38.61 -9.44 29.16
CA LEU A 152 -39.86 -8.68 29.00
C LEU A 152 -40.88 -9.34 28.06
N ALA A 153 -40.43 -10.22 27.15
CA ALA A 153 -41.27 -10.80 26.10
C ALA A 153 -42.52 -11.54 26.59
N GLN A 154 -42.48 -12.21 27.74
CA GLN A 154 -43.60 -12.96 28.31
C GLN A 154 -44.59 -12.09 29.10
N HIS A 155 -44.17 -10.91 29.55
CA HIS A 155 -44.90 -10.05 30.50
C HIS A 155 -45.58 -8.84 29.83
N LYS A 156 -45.99 -8.97 28.56
CA LYS A 156 -46.58 -7.87 27.77
C LYS A 156 -47.94 -7.38 28.29
N ASP A 157 -48.55 -8.14 29.19
CA ASP A 157 -49.74 -7.82 29.96
C ASP A 157 -49.47 -6.86 31.13
N VAL A 158 -48.23 -6.80 31.63
CA VAL A 158 -47.80 -5.81 32.63
C VAL A 158 -47.71 -4.42 31.99
N ALA A 159 -48.28 -3.43 32.66
CA ALA A 159 -48.38 -2.06 32.14
C ALA A 159 -46.99 -1.45 31.84
N GLY A 160 -46.84 -0.85 30.66
CA GLY A 160 -45.59 -0.22 30.19
C GLY A 160 -44.61 -1.16 29.48
N VAL A 161 -44.76 -2.49 29.61
CA VAL A 161 -43.84 -3.45 28.98
C VAL A 161 -43.85 -3.35 27.45
N SER A 162 -45.03 -3.26 26.83
CA SER A 162 -45.13 -3.14 25.38
C SER A 162 -44.47 -1.87 24.83
N ASP A 163 -44.59 -0.74 25.53
CA ASP A 163 -43.95 0.53 25.13
C ASP A 163 -42.43 0.49 25.33
N SER A 164 -41.98 -0.16 26.41
CA SER A 164 -40.57 -0.41 26.69
C SER A 164 -39.91 -1.29 25.63
N ILE A 165 -40.56 -2.40 25.23
CA ILE A 165 -40.13 -3.28 24.13
C ILE A 165 -40.01 -2.49 22.82
N ASN A 166 -41.03 -1.69 22.47
CA ASN A 166 -41.00 -0.87 21.25
C ASN A 166 -39.85 0.15 21.25
N SER A 167 -39.56 0.75 22.41
CA SER A 167 -38.46 1.72 22.58
C SER A 167 -37.10 1.05 22.46
N ALA A 168 -36.92 -0.14 23.05
CA ALA A 168 -35.71 -0.93 22.95
C ALA A 168 -35.45 -1.44 21.52
N ILE A 169 -36.50 -1.84 20.79
CA ILE A 169 -36.43 -2.17 19.36
C ILE A 169 -36.01 -0.96 18.53
N GLY A 170 -36.53 0.24 18.84
CA GLY A 170 -36.10 1.48 18.20
C GLY A 170 -34.62 1.77 18.42
N CYS A 171 -34.18 1.72 19.69
CA CYS A 171 -32.78 1.90 20.09
C CYS A 171 -31.83 0.93 19.34
N LEU A 172 -32.18 -0.35 19.28
CA LEU A 172 -31.39 -1.35 18.56
C LEU A 172 -31.28 -1.07 17.05
N LYS A 173 -32.30 -0.51 16.40
CA LYS A 173 -32.21 -0.11 14.98
C LYS A 173 -31.24 1.05 14.75
N GLU A 174 -31.06 1.93 15.74
CA GLU A 174 -30.10 3.04 15.72
C GLU A 174 -28.67 2.57 16.04
N LEU A 175 -28.52 1.61 16.95
CA LEU A 175 -27.22 1.00 17.31
C LEU A 175 -26.67 0.04 16.23
N GLN A 176 -27.50 -0.43 15.29
CA GLN A 176 -27.08 -1.38 14.27
C GLN A 176 -26.18 -0.75 13.19
N LEU A 177 -24.98 -1.30 13.03
CA LEU A 177 -23.92 -0.87 12.12
C LEU A 177 -24.26 -1.10 10.63
N PRO A 178 -23.54 -0.48 9.67
CA PRO A 178 -23.79 -0.64 8.23
C PRO A 178 -23.65 -2.07 7.67
N ASN A 179 -22.87 -2.94 8.33
CA ASN A 179 -22.77 -4.39 8.05
C ASN A 179 -23.89 -5.22 8.70
N GLY A 180 -24.76 -4.57 9.47
CA GLY A 180 -25.84 -5.21 10.22
C GLY A 180 -25.45 -5.65 11.63
N GLY A 181 -24.19 -5.47 12.03
CA GLY A 181 -23.67 -5.85 13.34
C GLY A 181 -23.91 -4.83 14.45
N PHE A 182 -23.28 -5.08 15.59
CA PHE A 182 -23.53 -4.36 16.85
C PHE A 182 -22.23 -4.20 17.64
N VAL A 183 -21.93 -2.97 18.07
CA VAL A 183 -20.80 -2.69 18.98
C VAL A 183 -21.28 -2.72 20.43
N SER A 184 -20.57 -3.47 21.26
CA SER A 184 -20.65 -3.37 22.72
C SER A 184 -19.24 -3.21 23.29
N TRP A 185 -19.09 -2.43 24.38
CA TRP A 185 -17.80 -2.14 25.03
C TRP A 185 -16.67 -1.62 24.11
N GLY A 186 -17.00 -1.13 22.91
CA GLY A 186 -16.05 -0.58 21.93
C GLY A 186 -15.59 -1.56 20.84
N SER A 187 -16.11 -2.79 20.80
CA SER A 187 -15.85 -3.75 19.71
C SER A 187 -17.12 -4.36 19.13
N GLU A 188 -17.09 -4.81 17.87
CA GLU A 188 -18.17 -5.60 17.27
C GLU A 188 -17.94 -7.08 17.59
N ALA A 189 -18.98 -7.75 18.10
CA ALA A 189 -18.91 -9.14 18.53
C ALA A 189 -20.17 -9.94 18.12
N PRO A 190 -20.04 -11.24 17.82
CA PRO A 190 -21.19 -12.08 17.47
C PRO A 190 -22.12 -12.33 18.67
N GLU A 191 -21.63 -12.24 19.91
CA GLU A 191 -22.45 -12.30 21.12
C GLU A 191 -23.52 -11.19 21.12
N SER A 192 -23.14 -9.96 20.75
CA SER A 192 -24.06 -8.81 20.65
C SER A 192 -25.14 -9.05 19.60
N ALA A 193 -24.78 -9.55 18.42
CA ALA A 193 -25.74 -9.92 17.38
C ALA A 193 -26.66 -11.08 17.84
N ALA A 194 -26.11 -12.08 18.52
CA ALA A 194 -26.87 -13.21 19.07
C ALA A 194 -27.88 -12.78 20.15
N ALA A 195 -27.49 -11.89 21.07
CA ALA A 195 -28.36 -11.33 22.10
C ALA A 195 -29.53 -10.54 21.48
N VAL A 196 -29.25 -9.70 20.48
CA VAL A 196 -30.28 -8.95 19.75
C VAL A 196 -31.25 -9.87 19.02
N ILE A 197 -30.74 -10.85 18.25
CA ILE A 197 -31.58 -11.84 17.55
C ILE A 197 -32.51 -12.55 18.55
N ARG A 198 -31.99 -13.03 19.68
CA ARG A 198 -32.78 -13.73 20.71
C ARG A 198 -33.86 -12.83 21.31
N GLY A 199 -33.54 -11.58 21.65
CA GLY A 199 -34.49 -10.60 22.19
C GLY A 199 -35.63 -10.26 21.23
N LEU A 200 -35.30 -10.04 19.95
CA LEU A 200 -36.29 -9.76 18.90
C LEU A 200 -37.23 -10.95 18.68
N LEU A 201 -36.69 -12.17 18.58
CA LEU A 201 -37.48 -13.38 18.38
C LEU A 201 -38.37 -13.71 19.59
N ALA A 202 -37.87 -13.53 20.81
CA ALA A 202 -38.68 -13.65 22.02
C ALA A 202 -39.87 -12.67 21.99
N CYS A 203 -39.63 -11.43 21.57
CA CYS A 203 -40.68 -10.43 21.37
C CYS A 203 -41.62 -10.72 20.19
N GLY A 204 -41.34 -11.72 19.35
CA GLY A 204 -42.15 -12.09 18.18
C GLY A 204 -41.81 -11.31 16.91
N GLU A 205 -40.76 -10.49 16.91
CA GLU A 205 -40.25 -9.82 15.72
C GLU A 205 -39.50 -10.83 14.84
N LYS A 206 -40.16 -11.33 13.80
CA LYS A 206 -39.60 -12.32 12.88
C LYS A 206 -38.98 -11.72 11.62
N ASN A 207 -39.22 -10.44 11.33
CA ASN A 207 -38.75 -9.80 10.10
C ASN A 207 -37.32 -9.23 10.25
N ILE A 208 -36.42 -9.98 10.87
CA ILE A 208 -35.02 -9.58 11.11
C ILE A 208 -34.12 -9.70 9.86
N THR A 209 -34.67 -10.13 8.73
CA THR A 209 -33.96 -10.37 7.46
C THR A 209 -34.23 -9.30 6.39
N SER A 210 -35.08 -8.31 6.67
CA SER A 210 -35.47 -7.26 5.70
C SER A 210 -35.90 -5.96 6.40
N GLY A 211 -36.31 -4.95 5.62
CA GLY A 211 -36.75 -3.65 6.14
C GLY A 211 -35.65 -2.91 6.89
N ASP A 212 -35.99 -2.25 7.99
CA ASP A 212 -35.06 -1.42 8.79
C ASP A 212 -33.83 -2.19 9.33
N TRP A 213 -33.95 -3.52 9.46
CA TRP A 213 -32.88 -4.41 9.92
C TRP A 213 -31.89 -4.80 8.82
N GLN A 214 -32.22 -4.53 7.55
CA GLN A 214 -31.33 -4.71 6.41
C GLN A 214 -30.60 -3.39 6.14
N LYS A 215 -29.30 -3.36 6.46
CA LYS A 215 -28.41 -2.25 6.17
C LYS A 215 -27.69 -2.49 4.84
N GLU A 216 -26.89 -1.51 4.41
CA GLU A 216 -26.25 -1.49 3.09
C GLU A 216 -25.34 -2.71 2.84
N LYS A 217 -24.52 -3.08 3.83
CA LYS A 217 -23.52 -4.16 3.70
C LYS A 217 -23.98 -5.50 4.29
N GLY A 218 -25.12 -5.55 5.00
CA GLY A 218 -25.64 -6.77 5.63
C GLY A 218 -26.79 -6.52 6.61
N ASN A 219 -27.31 -7.59 7.21
CA ASN A 219 -28.17 -7.56 8.39
C ASN A 219 -27.50 -8.32 9.56
N MET A 220 -28.17 -8.40 10.71
CA MET A 220 -27.62 -9.04 11.92
C MET A 220 -27.22 -10.51 11.75
N ILE A 221 -27.85 -11.23 10.81
CA ILE A 221 -27.47 -12.60 10.47
C ILE A 221 -26.19 -12.61 9.63
N ASP A 222 -26.06 -11.68 8.67
CA ASP A 222 -24.81 -11.51 7.90
C ASP A 222 -23.63 -11.15 8.83
N SER A 223 -23.80 -10.21 9.76
CA SER A 223 -22.76 -9.89 10.77
C SER A 223 -22.43 -11.10 11.63
N LEU A 224 -23.43 -11.76 12.26
CA LEU A 224 -23.22 -12.94 13.11
C LEU A 224 -22.35 -14.00 12.42
N PHE A 225 -22.71 -14.40 11.19
CA PHE A 225 -22.00 -15.44 10.46
C PHE A 225 -20.64 -15.02 9.90
N SER A 226 -20.29 -13.73 9.86
CA SER A 226 -18.93 -13.28 9.51
C SER A 226 -17.88 -13.68 10.56
N PHE A 227 -18.30 -14.03 11.78
CA PHE A 227 -17.46 -14.57 12.85
C PHE A 227 -17.43 -16.12 12.89
N GLN A 228 -18.15 -16.82 12.00
CA GLN A 228 -18.15 -18.28 11.95
C GLN A 228 -16.91 -18.82 11.21
N LEU A 229 -16.19 -19.77 11.81
CA LEU A 229 -15.11 -20.54 11.22
C LEU A 229 -15.63 -21.72 10.37
N GLU A 230 -14.81 -22.25 9.45
CA GLU A 230 -15.21 -23.38 8.58
C GLU A 230 -15.68 -24.62 9.36
N ASP A 231 -15.07 -24.87 10.52
CA ASP A 231 -15.40 -26.05 11.34
C ASP A 231 -16.75 -25.94 12.07
N GLY A 232 -17.42 -24.79 11.96
CA GLY A 232 -18.72 -24.48 12.55
C GLY A 232 -18.65 -23.65 13.83
N SER A 233 -17.47 -23.47 14.44
CA SER A 233 -17.30 -22.64 15.63
C SER A 233 -17.30 -21.13 15.34
N PHE A 234 -17.29 -20.30 16.39
CA PHE A 234 -17.22 -18.84 16.28
C PHE A 234 -16.04 -18.29 17.10
N ILE A 235 -15.46 -17.21 16.58
CA ILE A 235 -14.50 -16.32 17.25
C ILE A 235 -15.25 -15.19 17.95
N HIS A 236 -14.66 -14.48 18.92
CA HIS A 236 -15.31 -13.32 19.55
C HIS A 236 -15.05 -12.00 18.78
N SER A 237 -13.88 -11.85 18.19
CA SER A 237 -13.50 -10.67 17.40
C SER A 237 -13.00 -11.09 16.01
N THR A 238 -13.17 -10.25 14.99
CA THR A 238 -12.57 -10.47 13.66
C THR A 238 -11.04 -10.49 13.68
N SER A 239 -10.42 -9.99 14.76
CA SER A 239 -8.99 -10.12 15.05
C SER A 239 -8.57 -11.52 15.52
N GLU A 240 -9.49 -12.36 15.99
CA GLU A 240 -9.20 -13.72 16.46
C GLU A 240 -9.31 -14.77 15.34
N THR A 241 -8.57 -15.87 15.46
CA THR A 241 -8.56 -16.99 14.50
C THR A 241 -8.94 -18.35 15.11
N LYS A 242 -9.34 -18.38 16.39
CA LYS A 242 -9.55 -19.62 17.17
C LYS A 242 -10.90 -19.59 17.88
N TYR A 243 -11.51 -20.78 18.06
CA TYR A 243 -12.74 -21.00 18.82
C TYR A 243 -12.80 -20.18 20.11
N ASN A 244 -13.83 -19.35 20.23
CA ASN A 244 -14.26 -18.75 21.47
C ASN A 244 -15.52 -19.47 21.97
N ALA A 245 -15.49 -19.93 23.22
CA ALA A 245 -16.58 -20.69 23.83
C ALA A 245 -17.87 -19.88 23.97
N MET A 246 -17.76 -18.60 24.34
CA MET A 246 -18.91 -17.72 24.56
C MET A 246 -19.56 -17.32 23.23
N ALA A 247 -18.76 -16.95 22.23
CA ALA A 247 -19.25 -16.69 20.88
C ALA A 247 -20.00 -17.90 20.31
N THR A 248 -19.40 -19.09 20.41
CA THR A 248 -19.97 -20.32 19.84
C THR A 248 -21.25 -20.77 20.54
N GLU A 249 -21.32 -20.72 21.88
CA GLU A 249 -22.54 -21.12 22.61
C GLU A 249 -23.69 -20.13 22.41
N GLN A 250 -23.41 -18.82 22.33
CA GLN A 250 -24.43 -17.80 22.11
C GLN A 250 -24.92 -17.77 20.65
N ALA A 251 -24.01 -17.90 19.68
CA ALA A 251 -24.35 -18.04 18.27
C ALA A 251 -25.21 -19.29 18.02
N LEU A 252 -24.86 -20.44 18.61
CA LEU A 252 -25.69 -21.65 18.53
C LEU A 252 -27.11 -21.41 19.06
N MET A 253 -27.24 -20.70 20.19
CA MET A 253 -28.53 -20.40 20.80
C MET A 253 -29.39 -19.51 19.89
N ALA A 254 -28.82 -18.42 19.36
CA ALA A 254 -29.53 -17.54 18.42
C ALA A 254 -29.92 -18.25 17.11
N VAL A 255 -29.03 -19.10 16.57
CA VAL A 255 -29.30 -19.89 15.37
C VAL A 255 -30.37 -20.96 15.61
N ALA A 256 -30.39 -21.60 16.78
CA ALA A 256 -31.45 -22.50 17.19
C ALA A 256 -32.81 -21.77 17.29
N ASP A 257 -32.84 -20.60 17.92
CA ASP A 257 -34.05 -19.78 18.05
C ASP A 257 -34.58 -19.31 16.68
N MET A 258 -33.69 -18.92 15.74
CA MET A 258 -34.08 -18.61 14.35
C MET A 258 -34.72 -19.81 13.63
N VAL A 259 -34.12 -21.01 13.76
CA VAL A 259 -34.65 -22.24 13.16
C VAL A 259 -36.01 -22.60 13.78
N ASN A 260 -36.14 -22.51 15.10
CA ASN A 260 -37.39 -22.77 15.82
C ASN A 260 -38.48 -21.73 15.50
N ALA A 261 -38.11 -20.48 15.20
CA ALA A 261 -39.01 -19.44 14.72
C ALA A 261 -39.47 -19.65 13.25
N GLY A 262 -38.84 -20.56 12.50
CA GLY A 262 -39.11 -20.84 11.09
C GLY A 262 -38.43 -19.89 10.11
N ILE A 263 -37.36 -19.19 10.54
CA ILE A 263 -36.65 -18.24 9.69
C ILE A 263 -35.74 -18.99 8.72
N THR A 264 -35.84 -18.63 7.44
CA THR A 264 -34.95 -19.10 6.37
C THR A 264 -34.22 -17.90 5.79
N TYR A 265 -32.89 -17.95 5.76
CA TYR A 265 -32.04 -16.90 5.23
C TYR A 265 -30.81 -17.50 4.56
N THR A 266 -30.36 -16.88 3.47
CA THR A 266 -29.09 -17.20 2.82
C THR A 266 -28.09 -16.12 3.20
N VAL A 267 -27.09 -16.48 3.99
CA VAL A 267 -26.03 -15.56 4.45
C VAL A 267 -25.27 -15.02 3.23
N LYS A 268 -25.07 -13.70 3.18
CA LYS A 268 -24.41 -13.01 2.05
C LYS A 268 -22.91 -12.81 2.30
N THR A 269 -22.54 -12.60 3.56
CA THR A 269 -21.18 -12.71 4.07
C THR A 269 -20.81 -14.20 4.15
N GLY A 270 -19.69 -14.59 3.55
CA GLY A 270 -19.24 -15.99 3.60
C GLY A 270 -18.87 -16.42 5.01
N GLN A 271 -18.85 -17.73 5.25
CA GLN A 271 -18.15 -18.27 6.42
C GLN A 271 -16.68 -17.82 6.36
N ARG A 272 -16.07 -17.54 7.51
CA ARG A 272 -14.65 -17.23 7.57
C ARG A 272 -13.87 -18.48 7.24
N HIS A 273 -13.24 -18.47 6.08
CA HIS A 273 -12.26 -19.46 5.66
C HIS A 273 -11.03 -19.41 6.58
N THR A 274 -11.07 -20.15 7.68
CA THR A 274 -9.84 -20.71 8.26
C THR A 274 -9.37 -21.79 7.31
N GLY A 275 -8.56 -21.39 6.32
CA GLY A 275 -7.93 -22.34 5.42
C GLY A 275 -7.20 -23.40 6.23
N ASP A 276 -7.53 -24.66 5.97
CA ASP A 276 -6.80 -25.81 6.53
C ASP A 276 -5.32 -25.69 6.14
N GLU A 277 -4.45 -26.07 7.08
CA GLU A 277 -2.99 -25.85 7.07
C GLU A 277 -2.56 -24.37 7.12
N THR A 278 -2.22 -23.92 8.33
CA THR A 278 -1.36 -22.76 8.55
C THR A 278 0.05 -23.04 8.04
N THR A 279 0.25 -22.83 6.73
CA THR A 279 1.54 -23.00 6.06
C THR A 279 2.62 -22.17 6.74
N GLU A 280 3.78 -22.77 6.99
CA GLU A 280 4.96 -22.04 7.46
C GLU A 280 5.29 -20.89 6.51
N ALA A 281 5.37 -19.68 7.05
CA ALA A 281 5.74 -18.47 6.34
C ALA A 281 7.18 -18.08 6.71
N THR A 282 8.02 -17.85 5.70
CA THR A 282 9.37 -17.30 5.89
C THR A 282 9.32 -15.79 5.75
N VAL A 283 9.48 -15.09 6.87
CA VAL A 283 9.31 -13.63 6.98
C VAL A 283 10.59 -12.96 7.46
N ARG A 284 10.78 -11.70 7.08
CA ARG A 284 11.88 -10.85 7.57
C ARG A 284 11.37 -9.96 8.70
N VAL A 285 11.88 -10.13 9.90
CA VAL A 285 11.57 -9.27 11.04
C VAL A 285 12.71 -8.28 11.25
N ARG A 286 12.38 -6.99 11.19
CA ARG A 286 13.27 -5.89 11.60
C ARG A 286 12.78 -5.27 12.89
N VAL A 287 13.74 -4.90 13.74
CA VAL A 287 13.48 -4.10 14.95
C VAL A 287 14.37 -2.87 14.89
N GLU A 288 13.75 -1.72 14.72
CA GLU A 288 14.41 -0.42 14.58
C GLU A 288 14.18 0.40 15.85
N GLY A 289 15.22 0.51 16.68
CA GLY A 289 15.19 1.35 17.88
C GLY A 289 15.26 2.84 17.52
N ALA A 290 15.15 3.70 18.54
CA ALA A 290 15.05 5.15 18.35
C ALA A 290 16.26 5.79 17.62
N THR A 291 17.44 5.15 17.69
CA THR A 291 18.70 5.65 17.11
C THR A 291 19.56 4.55 16.45
N GLU A 292 19.12 3.29 16.48
CA GLU A 292 19.92 2.13 16.02
C GLU A 292 19.03 0.94 15.63
N SER A 293 19.41 0.17 14.61
CA SER A 293 18.79 -1.12 14.33
C SER A 293 19.17 -2.15 15.40
N LEU A 294 18.18 -2.79 16.02
CA LEU A 294 18.36 -3.80 17.08
C LEU A 294 18.32 -5.23 16.54
N ALA A 295 17.51 -5.50 15.52
CA ALA A 295 17.44 -6.80 14.85
C ALA A 295 17.08 -6.68 13.38
N ASP A 296 17.55 -7.66 12.60
CA ASP A 296 17.23 -7.87 11.19
C ASP A 296 17.43 -9.36 10.91
N LYS A 297 16.36 -10.15 10.97
CA LYS A 297 16.41 -11.62 10.89
C LYS A 297 15.32 -12.15 9.98
N THR A 298 15.65 -13.19 9.22
CA THR A 298 14.64 -14.04 8.58
C THR A 298 14.27 -15.18 9.53
N VAL A 299 12.98 -15.41 9.72
CA VAL A 299 12.42 -16.47 10.56
C VAL A 299 11.35 -17.22 9.78
N THR A 300 11.24 -18.53 10.00
CA THR A 300 10.16 -19.36 9.44
C THR A 300 9.23 -19.69 10.60
N ILE A 301 7.97 -19.24 10.53
CA ILE A 301 6.98 -19.36 11.61
C ILE A 301 5.60 -19.70 11.07
N THR A 302 4.74 -20.16 11.97
CA THR A 302 3.30 -20.32 11.74
C THR A 302 2.59 -19.41 12.74
N GLY A 303 1.80 -18.44 12.26
CA GLY A 303 1.03 -17.51 13.09
C GLY A 303 1.27 -16.04 12.78
N SER A 304 1.30 -15.23 13.84
CA SER A 304 1.16 -13.78 13.80
C SER A 304 2.48 -13.01 13.70
N ALA A 305 2.39 -11.69 13.47
CA ALA A 305 3.54 -10.79 13.54
C ALA A 305 4.19 -10.76 14.93
N PHE A 306 3.43 -11.03 16.00
CA PHE A 306 3.95 -11.18 17.36
C PHE A 306 4.75 -12.48 17.52
N ASP A 307 4.26 -13.61 17.00
CA ASP A 307 5.00 -14.88 17.01
C ASP A 307 6.31 -14.75 16.23
N ALA A 308 6.27 -14.08 15.07
CA ALA A 308 7.46 -13.75 14.29
C ALA A 308 8.47 -12.90 15.09
N LEU A 309 8.00 -11.90 15.85
CA LEU A 309 8.85 -11.11 16.74
C LEU A 309 9.48 -11.97 17.84
N GLN A 310 8.70 -12.80 18.54
CA GLN A 310 9.20 -13.69 19.59
C GLN A 310 10.33 -14.59 19.09
N VAL A 311 10.17 -15.21 17.91
CA VAL A 311 11.22 -16.04 17.30
C VAL A 311 12.42 -15.19 16.84
N ALA A 312 12.19 -13.96 16.36
CA ALA A 312 13.25 -13.08 15.90
C ALA A 312 14.11 -12.51 17.02
N VAL A 313 13.57 -12.18 18.20
CA VAL A 313 14.37 -11.56 19.30
C VAL A 313 14.55 -12.45 20.53
N GLY A 314 13.78 -13.51 20.69
CA GLY A 314 13.72 -14.31 21.93
C GLY A 314 12.79 -13.68 22.97
N GLU A 315 11.94 -14.51 23.59
CA GLU A 315 10.95 -14.06 24.58
C GLU A 315 11.61 -13.34 25.78
N GLU A 316 12.83 -13.74 26.16
CA GLU A 316 13.57 -13.13 27.27
C GLU A 316 13.99 -11.68 27.00
N ASN A 317 13.95 -11.26 25.74
CA ASN A 317 14.24 -9.88 25.31
C ASN A 317 12.97 -9.04 25.12
N LEU A 318 11.78 -9.59 25.41
CA LEU A 318 10.49 -8.92 25.25
C LEU A 318 9.82 -8.63 26.59
N VAL A 319 9.10 -7.51 26.64
CA VAL A 319 8.07 -7.26 27.66
C VAL A 319 6.79 -6.85 26.95
N ALA A 320 5.77 -7.69 27.07
CA ALA A 320 4.46 -7.53 26.44
C ALA A 320 3.32 -7.87 27.43
N ASN A 321 2.11 -7.40 27.14
CA ASN A 321 0.88 -7.84 27.82
C ASN A 321 -0.14 -8.21 26.75
N GLY A 322 -0.42 -9.50 26.59
CA GLY A 322 -0.95 -10.00 25.32
C GLY A 322 0.04 -9.70 24.20
N ASP A 323 -0.45 -9.14 23.10
CA ASP A 323 0.31 -8.74 21.91
C ASP A 323 0.67 -7.24 21.88
N ALA A 324 0.42 -6.52 22.98
CA ALA A 324 0.90 -5.15 23.17
C ALA A 324 2.36 -5.15 23.65
N VAL A 325 3.28 -4.73 22.78
CA VAL A 325 4.73 -4.69 23.05
C VAL A 325 5.12 -3.41 23.80
N PHE A 326 5.70 -3.54 25.00
CA PHE A 326 6.22 -2.43 25.80
C PHE A 326 7.75 -2.29 25.76
N SER A 327 8.47 -3.39 25.52
CA SER A 327 9.93 -3.39 25.44
C SER A 327 10.46 -4.46 24.48
N ILE A 328 11.54 -4.11 23.77
CA ILE A 328 12.37 -5.04 23.00
C ILE A 328 13.83 -4.76 23.36
N TYR A 329 14.61 -5.80 23.70
CA TYR A 329 15.97 -5.72 24.24
C TYR A 329 16.13 -4.70 25.40
N GLY A 330 15.12 -4.59 26.26
CA GLY A 330 15.10 -3.65 27.39
C GLY A 330 14.94 -2.17 27.01
N LYS A 331 14.68 -1.85 25.74
CA LYS A 331 14.36 -0.48 25.28
C LYS A 331 12.85 -0.25 25.42
N TYR A 332 12.46 0.66 26.30
CA TYR A 332 11.06 1.01 26.55
C TYR A 332 10.66 2.31 25.86
N GLY A 333 9.36 2.47 25.59
CA GLY A 333 8.77 3.78 25.31
C GLY A 333 8.92 4.74 26.50
N THR A 334 9.13 6.03 26.24
CA THR A 334 9.39 7.05 27.29
C THR A 334 8.71 8.38 26.95
N ARG A 335 8.53 9.25 27.95
CA ARG A 335 8.13 10.64 27.67
C ARG A 335 9.36 11.44 27.23
N ILE A 336 9.37 11.89 25.99
CA ILE A 336 10.44 12.71 25.41
C ILE A 336 10.35 14.13 25.97
N GLU A 337 9.19 14.77 25.83
CA GLU A 337 8.90 16.10 26.38
C GLU A 337 7.40 16.23 26.72
N ASN A 338 6.94 17.41 27.14
CA ASN A 338 5.56 17.56 27.59
C ASN A 338 4.57 17.41 26.41
N GLY A 339 3.83 16.29 26.38
CA GLY A 339 2.88 15.96 25.33
C GLY A 339 3.45 15.14 24.16
N LEU A 340 4.75 14.82 24.18
CA LEU A 340 5.43 13.97 23.18
C LEU A 340 6.03 12.73 23.86
N TYR A 341 5.66 11.56 23.37
CA TYR A 341 6.03 10.26 23.92
C TYR A 341 6.65 9.39 22.83
N SER A 342 7.37 8.35 23.24
CA SER A 342 7.80 7.25 22.38
C SER A 342 7.20 5.92 22.83
N GLY A 343 7.02 5.00 21.89
CA GLY A 343 6.50 3.66 22.12
C GLY A 343 6.75 2.75 20.92
N TRP A 344 6.59 1.45 21.13
CA TRP A 344 6.74 0.47 20.04
C TRP A 344 5.48 0.46 19.17
N MET A 345 5.69 0.56 17.86
CA MET A 345 4.70 0.35 16.82
C MET A 345 5.23 -0.68 15.82
N TYR A 346 4.39 -1.13 14.89
CA TYR A 346 4.80 -2.00 13.80
C TYR A 346 4.08 -1.62 12.51
N TYR A 347 4.66 -2.02 11.37
CA TYR A 347 3.98 -2.08 10.09
C TYR A 347 4.52 -3.27 9.30
N VAL A 348 3.81 -3.69 8.25
CA VAL A 348 4.23 -4.81 7.39
C VAL A 348 4.36 -4.33 5.95
N ILE A 349 5.36 -4.86 5.26
CA ILE A 349 5.57 -4.72 3.82
C ILE A 349 5.30 -6.09 3.19
N ARG A 350 4.35 -6.15 2.26
CA ARG A 350 3.94 -7.34 1.53
C ARG A 350 4.04 -7.04 0.03
N ASP A 351 4.66 -7.93 -0.73
CA ASP A 351 4.93 -7.76 -2.17
C ASP A 351 5.61 -6.41 -2.56
N GLY A 352 6.37 -5.83 -1.62
CA GLY A 352 7.08 -4.56 -1.81
C GLY A 352 6.25 -3.29 -1.54
N ALA A 353 5.00 -3.41 -1.09
CA ALA A 353 4.14 -2.31 -0.66
C ALA A 353 3.79 -2.42 0.83
N VAL A 354 3.46 -1.32 1.50
CA VAL A 354 2.96 -1.37 2.89
C VAL A 354 1.57 -1.99 2.91
N ASP A 355 1.38 -3.02 3.73
CA ASP A 355 0.08 -3.62 3.98
C ASP A 355 -0.67 -2.80 5.04
N LEU A 356 -1.80 -2.23 4.64
CA LEU A 356 -2.58 -1.30 5.46
C LEU A 356 -3.32 -2.00 6.61
N ASP A 357 -3.58 -3.31 6.48
CA ASP A 357 -4.24 -4.09 7.55
C ASP A 357 -3.40 -4.05 8.84
N ALA A 358 -2.07 -3.93 8.74
CA ALA A 358 -1.16 -3.83 9.87
C ALA A 358 -1.38 -2.61 10.79
N PHE A 359 -2.06 -1.55 10.31
CA PHE A 359 -2.40 -0.38 11.14
C PHE A 359 -3.73 -0.51 11.87
N SER A 360 -4.60 -1.43 11.42
CA SER A 360 -5.90 -1.70 12.06
C SER A 360 -5.90 -2.96 12.93
N LEU A 361 -4.98 -3.89 12.67
CA LEU A 361 -4.78 -5.11 13.42
C LEU A 361 -3.67 -4.94 14.48
N THR A 362 -3.83 -5.62 15.62
CA THR A 362 -2.77 -5.78 16.62
C THR A 362 -1.74 -6.81 16.16
N THR A 363 -0.56 -6.83 16.78
CA THR A 363 0.56 -7.68 16.31
C THR A 363 0.25 -9.19 16.42
N GLY A 364 -0.64 -9.60 17.33
CA GLY A 364 -1.11 -10.97 17.48
C GLY A 364 -2.30 -11.33 16.57
N ALA A 365 -2.94 -10.33 15.96
CA ALA A 365 -4.06 -10.50 15.04
C ALA A 365 -3.64 -10.48 13.55
N TYR A 366 -2.49 -9.87 13.25
CA TYR A 366 -1.94 -9.86 11.91
C TYR A 366 -1.24 -11.19 11.59
N GLU A 367 -1.95 -12.07 10.88
CA GLU A 367 -1.40 -13.33 10.36
C GLU A 367 -0.41 -13.05 9.21
N VAL A 368 0.79 -13.62 9.31
CA VAL A 368 1.89 -13.34 8.36
C VAL A 368 1.83 -14.27 7.14
N LYS A 369 2.43 -13.84 6.04
CA LYS A 369 2.53 -14.61 4.79
C LYS A 369 3.98 -14.72 4.35
N ASP A 370 4.30 -15.76 3.59
CA ASP A 370 5.65 -15.98 3.07
C ASP A 370 6.12 -14.76 2.26
N GLY A 371 7.33 -14.26 2.59
CA GLY A 371 7.89 -13.05 1.98
C GLY A 371 7.56 -11.71 2.67
N ASP A 372 6.71 -11.67 3.71
CA ASP A 372 6.45 -10.44 4.47
C ASP A 372 7.74 -9.88 5.11
N GLU A 373 7.92 -8.55 5.06
CA GLU A 373 8.85 -7.82 5.94
C GLU A 373 8.06 -7.09 7.02
N ILE A 374 8.27 -7.48 8.28
CA ILE A 374 7.60 -6.96 9.46
C ILE A 374 8.59 -6.03 10.18
N VAL A 375 8.23 -4.76 10.34
CA VAL A 375 9.11 -3.74 10.91
C VAL A 375 8.52 -3.23 12.20
N PHE A 376 9.08 -3.67 13.33
CA PHE A 376 8.82 -3.09 14.64
C PHE A 376 9.73 -1.88 14.84
N TYR A 377 9.18 -0.75 15.26
CA TYR A 377 9.93 0.49 15.38
C TYR A 377 9.54 1.31 16.62
N MET A 378 10.51 2.04 17.17
CA MET A 378 10.27 3.00 18.25
C MET A 378 9.74 4.30 17.64
N ALA A 379 8.42 4.47 17.62
CA ALA A 379 7.75 5.65 17.12
C ALA A 379 7.71 6.77 18.17
N ALA A 380 7.81 8.02 17.75
CA ALA A 380 7.36 9.17 18.55
C ALA A 380 5.92 9.57 18.18
N TYR A 381 5.13 10.01 19.16
CA TYR A 381 3.75 10.45 18.97
C TYR A 381 3.32 11.52 19.99
N GLN A 382 2.45 12.42 19.57
CA GLN A 382 1.87 13.47 20.40
C GLN A 382 0.51 13.04 20.96
N THR A 383 0.30 13.22 22.27
CA THR A 383 -0.97 12.89 22.96
C THR A 383 -1.83 14.11 23.24
N SER A 384 -1.28 15.32 23.09
CA SER A 384 -2.03 16.57 23.19
C SER A 384 -2.75 16.83 21.87
N PRO A 385 -4.06 17.16 21.84
CA PRO A 385 -4.79 17.36 20.58
C PRO A 385 -4.16 18.44 19.67
N PRO A 386 -4.07 18.19 18.35
CA PRO A 386 -4.41 16.94 17.65
C PRO A 386 -3.39 15.82 17.91
N TYR A 387 -3.88 14.58 18.07
CA TYR A 387 -3.00 13.41 18.11
C TYR A 387 -2.27 13.29 16.77
N ALA A 388 -0.95 13.08 16.81
CA ALA A 388 -0.12 12.95 15.62
C ALA A 388 1.07 12.03 15.88
N VAL A 389 1.30 11.05 15.01
CA VAL A 389 2.57 10.31 14.97
C VAL A 389 3.63 11.23 14.36
N LYS A 390 4.84 11.25 14.95
CA LYS A 390 5.98 12.09 14.54
C LYS A 390 7.18 11.30 14.05
N THR A 391 7.01 9.98 13.90
CA THR A 391 7.92 9.08 13.17
C THR A 391 7.19 8.57 11.94
N TYR A 392 7.62 9.02 10.76
CA TYR A 392 6.97 8.79 9.47
C TYR A 392 7.50 7.55 8.75
N LEU A 393 6.72 7.02 7.81
CA LEU A 393 7.12 5.88 6.99
C LEU A 393 8.02 6.33 5.82
N PRO A 394 9.07 5.57 5.48
CA PRO A 394 9.93 5.87 4.33
C PRO A 394 9.26 5.47 3.00
N ASP A 395 9.27 6.38 2.03
CA ASP A 395 9.02 6.10 0.61
C ASP A 395 10.34 6.24 -0.16
N VAL A 396 10.86 5.12 -0.66
CA VAL A 396 12.16 5.08 -1.34
C VAL A 396 11.99 4.48 -2.73
N LYS A 397 12.18 5.32 -3.75
CA LYS A 397 12.10 4.97 -5.16
C LYS A 397 13.50 4.90 -5.76
N VAL A 398 13.73 3.90 -6.60
CA VAL A 398 15.05 3.59 -7.19
C VAL A 398 15.01 3.78 -8.70
N SER A 399 15.95 4.55 -9.25
CA SER A 399 16.09 4.76 -10.69
C SER A 399 17.55 4.56 -11.15
N PRO A 400 17.82 3.73 -12.18
CA PRO A 400 16.88 2.81 -12.82
C PRO A 400 16.53 1.63 -11.90
N ALA A 401 15.32 1.09 -12.01
CA ALA A 401 14.84 -0.02 -11.15
C ALA A 401 15.59 -1.35 -11.36
N ALA A 402 16.32 -1.51 -12.46
CA ALA A 402 17.10 -2.70 -12.78
C ALA A 402 18.47 -2.32 -13.38
N PRO A 403 19.40 -1.76 -12.59
CA PRO A 403 20.66 -1.24 -13.08
C PRO A 403 21.58 -2.36 -13.60
N THR A 404 22.63 -1.96 -14.30
CA THR A 404 23.80 -2.79 -14.56
C THR A 404 25.06 -2.24 -13.90
N ALA A 405 26.12 -3.04 -13.86
CA ALA A 405 27.43 -2.62 -13.38
C ALA A 405 27.91 -1.33 -14.08
N GLY A 406 28.52 -0.42 -13.31
CA GLY A 406 29.02 0.86 -13.80
C GLY A 406 27.97 1.98 -13.86
N GLN A 407 26.68 1.69 -13.80
CA GLN A 407 25.66 2.74 -13.79
C GLN A 407 25.64 3.54 -12.49
N ALA A 408 25.15 4.78 -12.54
CA ALA A 408 24.72 5.52 -11.38
C ALA A 408 23.24 5.19 -11.05
N VAL A 409 22.97 4.94 -9.77
CA VAL A 409 21.63 4.68 -9.23
C VAL A 409 21.20 5.88 -8.39
N THR A 410 20.07 6.49 -8.74
CA THR A 410 19.44 7.55 -7.95
C THR A 410 18.37 6.95 -7.05
N LEU A 411 18.45 7.25 -5.75
CA LEU A 411 17.40 7.06 -4.78
C LEU A 411 16.63 8.38 -4.63
N SER A 412 15.32 8.35 -4.81
CA SER A 412 14.40 9.42 -4.44
C SER A 412 13.69 9.01 -3.16
N ILE A 413 13.81 9.84 -2.13
CA ILE A 413 13.47 9.52 -0.74
C ILE A 413 12.52 10.58 -0.23
N SER A 414 11.37 10.13 0.28
CA SER A 414 10.34 10.95 0.91
C SER A 414 9.77 10.25 2.13
N ALA A 415 8.89 10.95 2.86
CA ALA A 415 8.21 10.44 4.04
C ALA A 415 6.69 10.44 3.83
N LEU A 416 6.02 9.42 4.35
CA LEU A 416 4.58 9.21 4.31
C LEU A 416 3.99 9.16 5.73
N GLN A 417 2.74 9.59 5.84
CA GLN A 417 1.89 9.40 7.01
C GLN A 417 0.64 8.61 6.63
N LEU A 418 -0.09 8.11 7.62
CA LEU A 418 -1.47 7.68 7.43
C LEU A 418 -2.37 8.89 7.18
N ASN A 419 -3.34 8.74 6.29
CA ASN A 419 -4.39 9.73 6.07
C ASN A 419 -5.35 9.80 7.28
N GLU A 420 -6.21 10.84 7.32
CA GLU A 420 -7.17 11.04 8.42
C GLU A 420 -8.18 9.88 8.58
N SER A 421 -8.40 9.09 7.52
CA SER A 421 -9.32 7.93 7.50
C SER A 421 -8.66 6.62 7.95
N TRP A 422 -7.35 6.60 8.19
CA TRP A 422 -6.54 5.42 8.54
C TRP A 422 -6.59 4.28 7.50
N ASP A 423 -6.99 4.57 6.26
CA ASP A 423 -7.20 3.61 5.17
C ASP A 423 -6.26 3.82 3.97
N GLY A 424 -5.24 4.67 4.12
CA GLY A 424 -4.26 4.95 3.08
C GLY A 424 -3.04 5.73 3.59
N LEU A 425 -1.98 5.73 2.77
CA LEU A 425 -0.77 6.52 3.01
C LEU A 425 -0.74 7.75 2.10
N GLU A 426 -0.32 8.88 2.65
CA GLU A 426 -0.17 10.15 1.94
C GLU A 426 1.18 10.81 2.23
N PRO A 427 1.71 11.68 1.33
CA PRO A 427 2.91 12.47 1.60
C PRO A 427 2.71 13.41 2.79
N ILE A 428 3.73 13.53 3.64
CA ILE A 428 3.69 14.48 4.76
C ILE A 428 3.62 15.94 4.28
N PRO A 429 3.05 16.87 5.07
CA PRO A 429 3.00 18.29 4.71
C PRO A 429 4.40 18.89 4.46
N ASN A 430 4.50 19.84 3.51
CA ASN A 430 5.76 20.48 3.13
C ASN A 430 6.54 21.10 4.31
N GLU A 431 5.85 21.61 5.34
CA GLU A 431 6.49 22.15 6.55
C GLU A 431 7.19 21.04 7.34
N GLU A 432 6.58 19.87 7.48
CA GLU A 432 7.17 18.72 8.15
C GLU A 432 8.29 18.09 7.31
N ALA A 433 8.11 18.00 5.98
CA ALA A 433 9.17 17.60 5.05
C ALA A 433 10.40 18.53 5.12
N THR A 434 10.19 19.83 5.32
CA THR A 434 11.27 20.80 5.53
C THR A 434 11.94 20.62 6.90
N ALA A 435 11.17 20.26 7.93
CA ALA A 435 11.67 20.07 9.29
C ALA A 435 12.54 18.81 9.45
N ILE A 436 12.20 17.70 8.78
CA ILE A 436 13.00 16.46 8.81
C ILE A 436 14.31 16.57 8.01
N GLY A 437 14.38 17.48 7.04
CA GLY A 437 15.60 17.81 6.30
C GLY A 437 16.17 16.64 5.48
N ASP A 438 17.50 16.60 5.35
CA ASP A 438 18.19 15.65 4.48
C ASP A 438 18.37 14.26 5.12
N PHE A 439 18.20 13.23 4.29
CA PHE A 439 18.41 11.83 4.62
C PHE A 439 19.89 11.45 4.54
N THR A 440 20.31 10.53 5.40
CA THR A 440 21.62 9.87 5.30
C THR A 440 21.44 8.50 4.64
N VAL A 441 22.26 8.19 3.63
CA VAL A 441 22.24 6.92 2.90
C VAL A 441 23.60 6.25 3.01
N LEU A 442 23.66 5.05 3.59
CA LEU A 442 24.83 4.18 3.54
C LEU A 442 24.65 3.17 2.40
N ALA A 443 25.49 3.23 1.37
CA ALA A 443 25.46 2.28 0.24
C ALA A 443 26.88 1.90 -0.17
N GLY A 444 27.14 0.59 -0.38
CA GLY A 444 28.48 0.12 -0.77
C GLY A 444 29.61 0.48 0.20
N GLY A 445 29.30 0.71 1.48
CA GLY A 445 30.26 1.18 2.49
C GLY A 445 30.58 2.68 2.44
N THR A 446 29.93 3.45 1.55
CA THR A 446 30.04 4.92 1.46
C THR A 446 28.79 5.58 2.00
N THR A 447 28.96 6.64 2.79
CA THR A 447 27.86 7.46 3.29
C THR A 447 27.63 8.65 2.35
N TYR A 448 26.37 8.85 1.98
CA TYR A 448 25.86 9.97 1.18
C TYR A 448 24.84 10.74 2.03
N THR A 449 24.71 12.04 1.77
CA THR A 449 23.62 12.87 2.30
C THR A 449 22.74 13.26 1.12
N SER A 450 21.42 13.21 1.28
CA SER A 450 20.51 13.67 0.24
C SER A 450 20.66 15.16 -0.03
N GLN A 451 20.17 15.58 -1.18
CA GLN A 451 19.77 16.97 -1.40
C GLN A 451 18.36 16.92 -2.00
N TYR A 452 17.40 17.62 -1.36
CA TYR A 452 15.99 17.61 -1.78
C TYR A 452 15.40 16.18 -1.88
N GLY A 453 15.76 15.31 -0.93
CA GLY A 453 15.35 13.91 -0.92
C GLY A 453 16.05 13.01 -1.94
N GLN A 454 17.01 13.49 -2.74
CA GLN A 454 17.71 12.66 -3.73
C GLN A 454 19.15 12.34 -3.35
N VAL A 455 19.57 11.08 -3.57
CA VAL A 455 20.96 10.62 -3.50
C VAL A 455 21.30 9.87 -4.79
N THR A 456 22.41 10.23 -5.44
CA THR A 456 22.95 9.47 -6.58
C THR A 456 24.19 8.69 -6.15
N ILE A 457 24.10 7.36 -6.21
CA ILE A 457 25.17 6.39 -5.94
C ILE A 457 25.86 6.08 -7.27
N PRO A 458 27.08 6.58 -7.54
CA PRO A 458 27.77 6.36 -8.81
C PRO A 458 28.38 4.95 -8.91
N ASN A 459 28.53 4.46 -10.15
CA ASN A 459 29.36 3.30 -10.51
C ASN A 459 29.04 2.02 -9.72
N VAL A 460 27.76 1.63 -9.63
CA VAL A 460 27.35 0.46 -8.82
C VAL A 460 27.99 -0.84 -9.37
N PRO A 461 28.52 -1.74 -8.52
CA PRO A 461 29.14 -2.99 -8.97
C PRO A 461 28.11 -4.07 -9.30
N GLU A 462 28.47 -5.06 -10.13
CA GLU A 462 27.64 -6.26 -10.38
C GLU A 462 27.36 -7.02 -9.06
N GLY A 463 26.12 -7.49 -8.88
CA GLY A 463 25.67 -8.21 -7.69
C GLY A 463 24.65 -7.43 -6.87
N ALA A 464 24.53 -7.77 -5.58
CA ALA A 464 23.57 -7.13 -4.68
C ALA A 464 24.13 -5.83 -4.09
N LEU A 465 23.54 -4.69 -4.46
CA LEU A 465 23.74 -3.42 -3.77
C LEU A 465 22.75 -3.32 -2.60
N ASN A 466 23.24 -3.52 -1.38
CA ASN A 466 22.49 -3.20 -0.17
C ASN A 466 22.69 -1.73 0.20
N PHE A 467 21.63 -1.07 0.65
CA PHE A 467 21.68 0.30 1.13
C PHE A 467 20.76 0.51 2.34
N THR A 468 21.10 1.48 3.18
CA THR A 468 20.32 1.85 4.38
C THR A 468 20.09 3.35 4.37
N VAL A 469 18.84 3.76 4.54
CA VAL A 469 18.42 5.16 4.63
C VAL A 469 18.00 5.45 6.08
N THR A 470 18.54 6.52 6.65
CA THR A 470 18.22 6.98 8.01
C THR A 470 17.91 8.48 8.02
N ASN A 471 16.98 8.89 8.87
CA ASN A 471 16.71 10.28 9.22
C ASN A 471 16.37 10.35 10.72
N SER A 472 17.03 11.24 11.46
CA SER A 472 17.02 11.24 12.93
C SER A 472 17.30 12.63 13.51
N ASN A 473 16.63 12.98 14.59
CA ASN A 473 16.73 14.29 15.24
C ASN A 473 17.51 14.26 16.56
N GLU A 474 17.83 15.46 17.06
CA GLU A 474 18.46 15.69 18.37
C GLU A 474 17.55 15.35 19.57
N LYS A 475 16.25 15.13 19.37
CA LYS A 475 15.30 14.72 20.43
C LYS A 475 15.38 13.21 20.74
N GLY A 476 16.21 12.45 20.02
CA GLY A 476 16.50 11.06 20.33
C GLY A 476 15.47 10.07 19.79
N TYR A 477 14.82 10.38 18.67
CA TYR A 477 14.02 9.45 17.88
C TYR A 477 14.28 9.64 16.37
N ALA A 478 13.84 8.67 15.56
CA ALA A 478 13.90 8.77 14.11
C ALA A 478 12.68 9.53 13.58
N ASP A 479 12.88 10.60 12.83
CA ASP A 479 11.76 11.29 12.16
C ASP A 479 11.20 10.44 11.03
N VAL A 480 12.04 9.63 10.36
CA VAL A 480 11.60 8.65 9.36
C VAL A 480 12.22 7.30 9.68
N ILE A 481 11.40 6.24 9.69
CA ILE A 481 11.84 4.88 10.05
C ILE A 481 12.98 4.43 9.13
N THR A 482 14.04 3.86 9.69
CA THR A 482 15.17 3.30 8.95
C THR A 482 14.71 2.36 7.85
N TYR A 483 15.03 2.68 6.59
CA TYR A 483 14.74 1.81 5.44
C TYR A 483 15.99 1.03 5.04
N LYS A 484 15.83 -0.26 4.72
CA LYS A 484 16.93 -1.15 4.29
C LYS A 484 16.59 -1.83 2.98
N GLY A 485 17.05 -1.24 1.88
CA GLY A 485 16.83 -1.73 0.53
C GLY A 485 17.95 -2.64 0.02
N LYS A 486 17.58 -3.52 -0.91
CA LYS A 486 18.49 -4.32 -1.73
C LYS A 486 18.13 -4.14 -3.20
N LEU A 487 19.14 -3.93 -4.03
CA LEU A 487 19.00 -3.77 -5.48
C LEU A 487 19.93 -4.76 -6.19
N ASP A 488 19.37 -5.59 -7.06
CA ASP A 488 20.15 -6.54 -7.86
C ASP A 488 20.69 -5.87 -9.12
N VAL A 489 21.99 -5.59 -9.10
CA VAL A 489 22.74 -4.96 -10.19
C VAL A 489 23.22 -6.04 -11.16
N ARG A 490 22.73 -5.97 -12.40
CA ARG A 490 23.04 -6.96 -13.44
C ARG A 490 24.40 -6.72 -14.07
N LYS A 491 24.93 -7.72 -14.77
CA LYS A 491 26.11 -7.54 -15.63
C LYS A 491 25.81 -6.52 -16.74
N ALA A 492 26.75 -5.60 -16.98
CA ALA A 492 26.69 -4.68 -18.11
C ALA A 492 27.08 -5.38 -19.42
N VAL A 493 26.60 -4.86 -20.55
CA VAL A 493 26.77 -5.46 -21.89
C VAL A 493 27.66 -4.56 -22.74
N ASP A 494 28.58 -5.16 -23.49
CA ASP A 494 29.43 -4.45 -24.44
C ASP A 494 28.59 -3.94 -25.62
N SER A 495 28.70 -2.64 -25.93
CA SER A 495 27.97 -1.96 -27.01
C SER A 495 28.90 -1.14 -27.89
N THR A 496 28.72 -1.23 -29.20
CA THR A 496 29.35 -0.35 -30.20
C THR A 496 28.45 0.85 -30.43
N VAL A 497 28.90 2.05 -30.08
CA VAL A 497 28.05 3.26 -30.12
C VAL A 497 28.76 4.43 -30.79
N ARG A 498 28.00 5.27 -31.49
CA ARG A 498 28.51 6.52 -32.05
C ARG A 498 28.29 7.64 -31.03
N VAL A 499 29.33 8.35 -30.66
CA VAL A 499 29.26 9.51 -29.77
C VAL A 499 29.58 10.76 -30.56
N ARG A 500 28.66 11.72 -30.47
CA ARG A 500 28.81 13.08 -30.99
C ARG A 500 28.85 14.07 -29.85
N VAL A 501 29.72 15.07 -29.97
CA VAL A 501 29.83 16.20 -29.05
C VAL A 501 29.74 17.47 -29.87
N GLU A 502 28.65 18.21 -29.69
CA GLU A 502 28.31 19.42 -30.44
C GLU A 502 28.39 20.63 -29.50
N GLY A 503 29.49 21.38 -29.56
CA GLY A 503 29.68 22.62 -28.80
C GLY A 503 28.80 23.76 -29.32
N ALA A 504 28.88 24.92 -28.70
CA ALA A 504 28.05 26.07 -29.04
C ALA A 504 28.28 26.54 -30.50
N GLU A 505 29.54 26.64 -30.90
CA GLU A 505 29.96 27.16 -32.21
C GLU A 505 30.18 26.06 -33.27
N GLY A 506 30.23 24.78 -32.88
CA GLY A 506 30.47 23.68 -33.81
C GLY A 506 30.77 22.32 -33.17
N SER A 507 31.03 21.34 -34.04
CA SER A 507 31.26 19.95 -33.63
C SER A 507 32.66 19.75 -33.03
N LEU A 508 32.73 19.26 -31.80
CA LEU A 508 33.98 18.98 -31.08
C LEU A 508 34.46 17.54 -31.28
N LYS A 509 33.53 16.58 -31.38
CA LYS A 509 33.84 15.15 -31.54
C LYS A 509 32.77 14.41 -32.31
N ASP A 510 33.21 13.46 -33.12
CA ASP A 510 32.38 12.41 -33.74
C ASP A 510 33.24 11.14 -33.75
N ALA A 511 32.82 10.08 -33.05
CA ALA A 511 33.59 8.85 -32.94
C ALA A 511 32.70 7.65 -32.63
N THR A 512 33.04 6.49 -33.19
CA THR A 512 32.50 5.20 -32.74
C THR A 512 33.40 4.63 -31.64
N VAL A 513 32.80 4.18 -30.54
CA VAL A 513 33.50 3.59 -29.40
C VAL A 513 32.83 2.29 -28.98
N ASN A 514 33.63 1.36 -28.44
CA ASN A 514 33.12 0.18 -27.75
C ASN A 514 33.11 0.50 -26.26
N VAL A 515 31.98 0.30 -25.59
CA VAL A 515 31.80 0.62 -24.18
C VAL A 515 30.92 -0.41 -23.49
N THR A 516 31.24 -0.70 -22.22
CA THR A 516 30.44 -1.54 -21.33
C THR A 516 29.78 -0.63 -20.29
N GLY A 517 28.55 -0.17 -20.53
CA GLY A 517 27.85 0.74 -19.60
C GLY A 517 27.03 1.85 -20.26
N THR A 518 27.32 3.09 -19.86
CA THR A 518 26.39 4.23 -20.01
C THR A 518 26.75 5.23 -21.10
N ALA A 519 25.85 6.19 -21.35
CA ALA A 519 26.11 7.34 -22.22
C ALA A 519 27.31 8.18 -21.74
N LEU A 520 27.51 8.33 -20.42
CA LEU A 520 28.68 9.01 -19.85
C LEU A 520 29.96 8.21 -20.05
N ASP A 521 29.92 6.89 -19.95
CA ASP A 521 31.07 6.03 -20.26
C ASP A 521 31.45 6.11 -21.74
N ALA A 522 30.44 6.14 -22.62
CA ALA A 522 30.63 6.34 -24.05
C ALA A 522 31.31 7.70 -24.34
N LEU A 523 30.88 8.77 -23.66
CA LEU A 523 31.53 10.08 -23.72
C LEU A 523 32.99 10.01 -23.28
N LYS A 524 33.26 9.45 -22.10
CA LYS A 524 34.62 9.28 -21.56
C LYS A 524 35.51 8.47 -22.51
N ALA A 525 34.99 7.43 -23.16
CA ALA A 525 35.72 6.68 -24.18
C ALA A 525 35.98 7.50 -25.45
N ALA A 526 35.04 8.34 -25.88
CA ALA A 526 35.15 9.12 -27.11
C ALA A 526 36.09 10.33 -27.01
N VAL A 527 36.05 11.07 -25.88
CA VAL A 527 36.89 12.27 -25.67
C VAL A 527 38.08 12.04 -24.74
N GLY A 528 38.09 10.95 -23.97
CA GLY A 528 39.05 10.67 -22.89
C GLY A 528 38.59 11.27 -21.56
N GLU A 529 38.59 10.48 -20.49
CA GLU A 529 38.00 10.85 -19.18
C GLU A 529 38.51 12.18 -18.60
N LYS A 530 39.81 12.48 -18.75
CA LYS A 530 40.42 13.77 -18.32
C LYS A 530 39.85 15.03 -19.00
N ASN A 531 39.06 14.85 -20.06
CA ASN A 531 38.42 15.91 -20.83
C ASN A 531 36.91 16.01 -20.53
N VAL A 532 36.43 15.37 -19.45
CA VAL A 532 35.04 15.40 -18.99
C VAL A 532 35.01 15.79 -17.51
N GLU A 533 34.43 16.94 -17.19
CA GLU A 533 34.17 17.35 -15.81
C GLU A 533 32.70 17.08 -15.48
N ALA A 534 32.42 16.02 -14.72
CA ALA A 534 31.05 15.59 -14.41
C ALA A 534 30.80 15.25 -12.92
N PRO A 535 30.98 16.20 -11.98
CA PRO A 535 30.74 15.96 -10.55
C PRO A 535 29.26 15.62 -10.31
N GLY A 536 29.01 14.53 -9.55
CA GLY A 536 27.64 14.04 -9.31
C GLY A 536 26.90 13.54 -10.55
N GLY A 537 27.59 13.40 -11.70
CA GLY A 537 26.98 13.02 -12.98
C GLY A 537 26.47 14.20 -13.83
N PHE A 538 26.46 15.43 -13.29
CA PHE A 538 26.12 16.63 -14.06
C PHE A 538 27.36 17.14 -14.81
N ILE A 539 27.26 17.31 -16.13
CA ILE A 539 28.41 17.61 -16.99
C ILE A 539 28.66 19.13 -17.03
N ASN A 540 29.72 19.58 -16.36
CA ASN A 540 30.15 20.98 -16.37
C ASN A 540 31.01 21.33 -17.59
N SER A 541 31.82 20.39 -18.07
CA SER A 541 32.73 20.62 -19.19
C SER A 541 32.98 19.38 -20.03
N ILE A 542 33.10 19.57 -21.35
CA ILE A 542 33.61 18.58 -22.30
C ILE A 542 34.67 19.27 -23.16
N LEU A 543 35.86 18.69 -23.24
CA LEU A 543 37.01 19.21 -24.01
C LEU A 543 37.42 20.66 -23.66
N GLY A 544 37.06 21.13 -22.46
CA GLY A 544 37.34 22.49 -21.98
C GLY A 544 36.28 23.54 -22.36
N GLU A 545 35.21 23.15 -23.06
CA GLU A 545 34.03 24.00 -23.28
C GLU A 545 32.98 23.74 -22.19
N SER A 546 32.34 24.81 -21.72
CA SER A 546 31.37 24.80 -20.61
C SER A 546 30.20 25.72 -20.91
N GLY A 547 29.11 25.51 -20.16
CA GLY A 547 27.92 26.36 -20.17
C GLY A 547 28.21 27.84 -19.85
N LYS A 548 27.36 28.73 -20.36
CA LYS A 548 27.52 30.19 -20.26
C LYS A 548 26.19 30.85 -19.91
N GLN A 549 26.22 31.90 -19.08
CA GLN A 549 25.09 32.81 -18.97
C GLN A 549 25.03 33.69 -20.24
N ILE A 550 23.91 33.66 -20.95
CA ILE A 550 23.68 34.40 -22.20
C ILE A 550 22.95 35.72 -21.93
N SER A 551 21.96 35.70 -21.02
CA SER A 551 21.24 36.88 -20.53
C SER A 551 20.80 36.64 -19.08
N GLU A 552 20.07 37.59 -18.46
CA GLU A 552 19.57 37.44 -17.08
C GLU A 552 18.81 36.10 -16.88
N ASN A 553 17.96 35.75 -17.84
CA ASN A 553 17.08 34.57 -17.76
C ASN A 553 17.43 33.47 -18.78
N ILE A 554 18.57 33.55 -19.50
CA ILE A 554 18.99 32.50 -20.45
C ILE A 554 20.41 32.04 -20.12
N SER A 555 20.56 30.75 -19.89
CA SER A 555 21.85 30.06 -19.77
C SER A 555 21.97 28.97 -20.83
N THR A 556 23.21 28.52 -21.05
CA THR A 556 23.52 27.32 -21.81
C THR A 556 24.22 26.31 -20.91
N ASP A 557 23.92 25.03 -21.11
CA ASP A 557 24.44 23.91 -20.32
C ASP A 557 24.72 22.69 -21.23
N TRP A 558 25.55 21.75 -20.77
CA TRP A 558 25.75 20.48 -21.47
C TRP A 558 24.54 19.56 -21.25
N MET A 559 23.85 19.28 -22.34
CA MET A 559 22.72 18.36 -22.41
C MET A 559 23.09 17.14 -23.24
N TYR A 560 22.25 16.10 -23.25
CA TYR A 560 22.41 14.96 -24.13
C TYR A 560 21.06 14.38 -24.56
N TYR A 561 21.07 13.66 -25.68
CA TYR A 561 19.99 12.77 -26.09
C TYR A 561 20.56 11.54 -26.81
N VAL A 562 19.73 10.53 -27.00
CA VAL A 562 20.12 9.29 -27.69
C VAL A 562 19.22 9.08 -28.90
N ILE A 563 19.82 8.66 -30.01
CA ILE A 563 19.13 8.20 -31.22
C ILE A 563 19.31 6.68 -31.28
N ARG A 564 18.20 5.93 -31.31
CA ARG A 564 18.16 4.47 -31.37
C ARG A 564 17.35 4.06 -32.60
N ASN A 565 17.91 3.20 -33.45
CA ASN A 565 17.28 2.78 -34.71
C ASN A 565 16.84 3.93 -35.65
N GLY A 566 17.46 5.10 -35.53
CA GLY A 566 17.14 6.30 -36.34
C GLY A 566 16.14 7.26 -35.71
N GLU A 567 15.50 6.90 -34.59
CA GLU A 567 14.54 7.73 -33.85
C GLU A 567 15.13 8.21 -32.53
N ILE A 568 14.66 9.35 -32.00
CA ILE A 568 15.09 9.84 -30.69
C ILE A 568 14.46 8.95 -29.61
N GLU A 569 15.28 8.40 -28.73
CA GLU A 569 14.89 7.51 -27.63
C GLU A 569 14.38 8.34 -26.43
N PRO A 570 13.06 8.39 -26.17
CA PRO A 570 12.50 9.31 -25.18
C PRO A 570 12.98 9.02 -23.75
N GLY A 571 13.34 7.76 -23.45
CA GLY A 571 13.86 7.37 -22.14
C GLY A 571 15.18 8.04 -21.75
N ALA A 572 15.90 8.67 -22.70
CA ALA A 572 17.10 9.44 -22.40
C ALA A 572 16.80 10.78 -21.69
N PHE A 573 15.63 11.40 -21.94
CA PHE A 573 15.27 12.68 -21.31
C PHE A 573 14.94 12.55 -19.81
N SER A 574 14.57 11.35 -19.34
CA SER A 574 14.24 11.07 -17.95
C SER A 574 15.41 10.53 -17.11
N GLN A 575 16.61 10.41 -17.68
CA GLN A 575 17.78 9.82 -17.04
C GLN A 575 19.02 10.68 -17.25
N GLY A 576 19.88 10.80 -16.25
CA GLY A 576 21.22 11.37 -16.43
C GLY A 576 22.10 10.49 -17.32
N ALA A 577 23.09 11.07 -18.00
CA ALA A 577 23.97 10.31 -18.91
C ALA A 577 24.75 9.18 -18.19
N GLY A 578 25.01 9.31 -16.88
CA GLY A 578 25.59 8.24 -16.05
C GLY A 578 24.59 7.17 -15.57
N SER A 579 23.30 7.33 -15.84
CA SER A 579 22.24 6.35 -15.50
C SER A 579 21.59 5.74 -16.74
N PHE A 580 21.79 6.31 -17.94
CA PHE A 580 21.27 5.76 -19.18
C PHE A 580 22.23 4.73 -19.80
N ASN A 581 21.81 3.46 -19.85
CA ASN A 581 22.54 2.39 -20.53
C ASN A 581 22.41 2.49 -22.05
N VAL A 582 23.54 2.46 -22.75
CA VAL A 582 23.57 2.41 -24.21
C VAL A 582 23.46 0.98 -24.73
N LYS A 583 23.00 0.84 -25.97
CA LYS A 583 22.88 -0.42 -26.71
C LYS A 583 23.68 -0.33 -28.00
N ASP A 584 24.08 -1.49 -28.52
CA ASP A 584 24.77 -1.59 -29.81
C ASP A 584 23.97 -0.89 -30.93
N GLY A 585 24.64 0.00 -31.67
CA GLY A 585 24.04 0.84 -32.72
C GLY A 585 23.44 2.17 -32.25
N ASP A 586 23.40 2.48 -30.94
CA ASP A 586 22.96 3.78 -30.45
C ASP A 586 23.88 4.92 -30.94
N GLN A 587 23.30 6.09 -31.20
CA GLN A 587 24.04 7.34 -31.35
C GLN A 587 23.74 8.26 -30.15
N VAL A 588 24.76 8.52 -29.32
CA VAL A 588 24.67 9.43 -28.18
C VAL A 588 25.15 10.80 -28.62
N VAL A 589 24.33 11.84 -28.45
CA VAL A 589 24.64 13.21 -28.85
C VAL A 589 24.66 14.09 -27.61
N PHE A 590 25.85 14.50 -27.18
CA PHE A 590 26.05 15.55 -26.19
C PHE A 590 26.09 16.90 -26.91
N TYR A 591 25.40 17.90 -26.37
CA TYR A 591 25.31 19.21 -27.01
C TYR A 591 25.24 20.36 -25.99
N ILE A 592 25.76 21.52 -26.35
CA ILE A 592 25.44 22.76 -25.64
C ILE A 592 24.01 23.18 -26.00
N GLY A 593 23.12 23.16 -25.03
CA GLY A 593 21.72 23.55 -25.17
C GLY A 593 21.40 24.79 -24.35
N ALA A 594 20.60 25.71 -24.91
CA ALA A 594 20.09 26.88 -24.19
C ALA A 594 18.72 26.60 -23.56
N ALA A 595 18.48 27.18 -22.39
CA ALA A 595 17.18 27.22 -21.75
C ALA A 595 16.89 28.61 -21.17
N TYR A 596 15.62 28.99 -21.17
CA TYR A 596 15.12 30.11 -20.38
C TYR A 596 14.77 29.61 -18.97
N SER A 597 15.17 30.37 -17.94
CA SER A 597 14.76 30.16 -16.56
C SER A 597 14.67 31.49 -15.81
N ASP A 598 13.57 31.72 -15.09
CA ASP A 598 13.36 32.87 -14.21
C ASP A 598 13.14 32.50 -12.73
N GLY A 599 13.41 31.24 -12.38
CA GLY A 599 13.25 30.68 -11.04
C GLY A 599 11.93 29.94 -10.82
N ASP A 600 10.86 30.35 -11.50
CA ASP A 600 9.54 29.69 -11.44
C ASP A 600 9.19 28.93 -12.72
N THR A 601 9.72 29.34 -13.88
CA THR A 601 9.50 28.65 -15.17
C THR A 601 10.80 28.24 -15.84
N TRP A 602 10.80 27.08 -16.50
CA TRP A 602 11.90 26.58 -17.32
C TRP A 602 11.37 26.24 -18.72
N ALA A 603 12.06 26.68 -19.78
CA ALA A 603 11.67 26.39 -21.15
C ALA A 603 12.90 26.22 -22.08
N PRO A 604 12.97 25.15 -22.89
CA PRO A 604 14.10 24.93 -23.79
C PRO A 604 14.11 25.96 -24.94
N LYS A 605 15.32 26.39 -25.33
CA LYS A 605 15.59 27.25 -26.50
C LYS A 605 16.44 26.56 -27.57
N THR A 606 16.99 25.38 -27.26
CA THR A 606 17.60 24.46 -28.23
C THR A 606 16.69 23.24 -28.42
N PHE A 607 16.44 22.89 -29.68
CA PHE A 607 15.47 21.88 -30.09
C PHE A 607 16.08 20.75 -30.92
N PHE A 608 15.32 19.68 -31.18
CA PHE A 608 15.80 18.45 -31.83
C PHE A 608 15.38 18.34 -33.30
N PRO A 609 16.31 18.04 -34.22
CA PRO A 609 15.98 17.82 -35.63
C PRO A 609 15.46 16.40 -35.87
N VAL A 610 14.36 16.27 -36.62
CA VAL A 610 13.87 15.01 -37.19
C VAL A 610 13.90 15.13 -38.71
N VAL A 611 14.75 14.33 -39.35
CA VAL A 611 15.08 14.48 -40.77
C VAL A 611 14.51 13.31 -41.56
N SER A 612 13.78 13.62 -42.62
CA SER A 612 13.27 12.65 -43.59
C SER A 612 13.89 12.91 -44.97
N ILE A 613 14.23 11.82 -45.65
CA ILE A 613 14.95 11.82 -46.93
C ILE A 613 14.04 11.21 -48.00
N ASN A 614 13.89 11.85 -49.15
CA ASN A 614 13.12 11.31 -50.27
C ASN A 614 13.88 11.50 -51.61
N PRO A 615 14.14 10.43 -52.37
CA PRO A 615 13.88 9.02 -52.04
C PRO A 615 14.83 8.49 -50.95
N GLN A 616 14.45 7.42 -50.27
CA GLN A 616 15.28 6.76 -49.24
C GLN A 616 16.51 6.04 -49.80
N SER A 617 16.51 5.71 -51.10
CA SER A 617 17.64 5.09 -51.80
C SER A 617 17.81 5.77 -53.15
N PRO A 618 18.39 6.98 -53.17
CA PRO A 618 18.61 7.74 -54.41
C PRO A 618 19.68 7.08 -55.26
N ILE A 619 19.57 7.24 -56.58
CA ILE A 619 20.62 6.87 -57.53
C ILE A 619 21.46 8.09 -57.93
N ALA A 620 22.67 7.86 -58.43
CA ALA A 620 23.52 8.92 -58.98
C ALA A 620 22.79 9.69 -60.10
N GLY A 621 22.87 11.02 -60.05
CA GLY A 621 22.15 11.95 -60.94
C GLY A 621 20.75 12.36 -60.45
N GLN A 622 20.19 11.71 -59.42
CA GLN A 622 18.85 12.00 -58.91
C GLN A 622 18.82 13.19 -57.92
N ASP A 623 17.69 13.88 -57.88
CA ASP A 623 17.40 14.88 -56.85
C ASP A 623 16.91 14.22 -55.55
N ILE A 624 17.46 14.65 -54.42
CA ILE A 624 17.11 14.22 -53.07
C ILE A 624 16.46 15.41 -52.35
N THR A 625 15.21 15.26 -51.91
CA THR A 625 14.58 16.21 -51.00
C THR A 625 14.81 15.79 -49.55
N LEU A 626 15.42 16.67 -48.77
CA LEU A 626 15.43 16.60 -47.31
C LEU A 626 14.26 17.41 -46.77
N THR A 627 13.49 16.83 -45.85
CA THR A 627 12.48 17.54 -45.07
C THR A 627 12.83 17.44 -43.60
N ILE A 628 13.03 18.59 -42.97
CA ILE A 628 13.47 18.76 -41.59
C ILE A 628 12.28 19.24 -40.78
N LYS A 629 11.92 18.45 -39.78
CA LYS A 629 11.04 18.87 -38.68
C LYS A 629 11.88 19.19 -37.46
N THR A 630 11.37 20.03 -36.59
CA THR A 630 11.98 20.31 -35.30
C THR A 630 10.99 19.96 -34.19
N MET A 631 11.50 19.29 -33.16
CA MET A 631 10.76 18.78 -32.02
C MET A 631 11.31 19.39 -30.73
N LYS A 632 10.46 19.59 -29.73
CA LYS A 632 10.86 19.86 -28.34
C LYS A 632 10.38 18.74 -27.44
N ASN A 633 11.07 18.52 -26.32
CA ASN A 633 10.62 17.58 -25.30
C ASN A 633 9.69 18.31 -24.33
N ASP A 634 8.45 17.84 -24.24
CA ASP A 634 7.47 18.20 -23.22
C ASP A 634 7.46 17.11 -22.14
N TRP A 635 7.47 17.51 -20.87
CA TRP A 635 7.60 16.57 -19.74
C TRP A 635 6.38 15.65 -19.55
N MET A 636 5.21 16.02 -20.08
CA MET A 636 3.99 15.20 -20.03
C MET A 636 3.67 14.52 -21.38
N ALA A 637 3.90 15.21 -22.49
CA ALA A 637 3.55 14.74 -23.83
C ALA A 637 4.71 14.06 -24.60
N GLY A 638 5.94 14.15 -24.09
CA GLY A 638 7.14 13.66 -24.79
C GLY A 638 7.55 14.57 -25.94
N LEU A 639 8.04 13.99 -27.05
CA LEU A 639 8.46 14.77 -28.21
C LEU A 639 7.26 15.32 -28.98
N ILE A 640 7.14 16.66 -29.02
CA ILE A 640 6.10 17.39 -29.74
C ILE A 640 6.71 18.34 -30.78
N GLU A 641 5.96 18.64 -31.85
CA GLU A 641 6.35 19.64 -32.85
C GLU A 641 6.30 21.06 -32.25
N LEU A 642 7.15 21.96 -32.76
CA LEU A 642 7.14 23.38 -32.40
C LEU A 642 5.87 24.08 -32.90
N THR A 643 5.46 25.15 -32.21
CA THR A 643 4.40 26.05 -32.70
C THR A 643 4.87 26.84 -33.92
N ALA A 644 3.93 27.45 -34.66
CA ALA A 644 4.27 28.32 -35.79
C ALA A 644 5.16 29.52 -35.37
N GLU A 645 4.92 30.08 -34.17
CA GLU A 645 5.71 31.17 -33.60
C GLU A 645 7.13 30.72 -33.23
N GLU A 646 7.28 29.51 -32.68
CA GLU A 646 8.60 28.92 -32.38
C GLU A 646 9.38 28.60 -33.66
N LEU A 647 8.70 28.12 -34.71
CA LEU A 647 9.31 27.88 -36.04
C LEU A 647 9.74 29.19 -36.71
N GLU A 648 8.93 30.25 -36.63
CA GLU A 648 9.29 31.58 -37.13
C GLU A 648 10.50 32.16 -36.38
N ALA A 649 10.57 31.95 -35.05
CA ALA A 649 11.67 32.42 -34.22
C ALA A 649 13.02 31.72 -34.49
N ILE A 650 13.02 30.44 -34.87
CA ILE A 650 14.26 29.73 -35.25
C ILE A 650 14.63 29.89 -36.72
N GLY A 651 13.67 30.20 -37.60
CA GLY A 651 13.90 30.40 -39.03
C GLY A 651 14.37 29.15 -39.79
N GLU A 652 14.93 29.36 -40.98
CA GLU A 652 15.37 28.30 -41.89
C GLU A 652 16.72 27.68 -41.50
N TYR A 653 16.91 26.42 -41.87
CA TYR A 653 18.12 25.65 -41.61
C TYR A 653 19.15 25.86 -42.72
N THR A 654 20.43 25.77 -42.37
CA THR A 654 21.52 25.61 -43.35
C THR A 654 21.86 24.13 -43.47
N VAL A 655 21.84 23.60 -44.69
CA VAL A 655 22.30 22.25 -45.02
C VAL A 655 23.63 22.34 -45.76
N VAL A 656 24.62 21.58 -45.31
CA VAL A 656 25.97 21.52 -45.87
C VAL A 656 26.22 20.14 -46.44
N VAL A 657 26.63 20.06 -47.70
CA VAL A 657 26.94 18.82 -48.42
C VAL A 657 28.28 19.00 -49.14
N GLY A 658 29.34 18.36 -48.62
CA GLY A 658 30.71 18.73 -48.98
C GLY A 658 30.96 20.23 -48.72
N ASP A 659 31.49 20.94 -49.70
CA ASP A 659 31.72 22.40 -49.62
C ASP A 659 30.46 23.25 -49.93
N LYS A 660 29.36 22.64 -50.38
CA LYS A 660 28.14 23.35 -50.81
C LYS A 660 27.24 23.62 -49.61
N LYS A 661 26.74 24.86 -49.50
CA LYS A 661 25.74 25.27 -48.51
C LYS A 661 24.41 25.57 -49.20
N TYR A 662 23.32 25.13 -48.59
CA TYR A 662 21.96 25.33 -49.05
C TYR A 662 21.12 25.88 -47.90
N ALA A 663 20.31 26.91 -48.13
CA ALA A 663 19.26 27.30 -47.20
C ALA A 663 18.00 26.49 -47.49
N THR A 664 17.25 26.11 -46.45
CA THR A 664 15.93 25.50 -46.62
C THR A 664 14.86 26.54 -46.95
N GLN A 665 13.71 26.05 -47.42
CA GLN A 665 12.47 26.80 -47.49
C GLN A 665 11.34 25.96 -46.89
N ASN A 666 10.66 26.47 -45.87
CA ASN A 666 9.74 25.76 -44.99
C ASN A 666 10.31 24.42 -44.49
N GLY A 667 11.58 24.43 -44.05
CA GLY A 667 12.29 23.24 -43.58
C GLY A 667 12.62 22.19 -44.66
N LYS A 668 12.48 22.54 -45.95
CA LYS A 668 12.80 21.65 -47.08
C LYS A 668 13.96 22.16 -47.92
N VAL A 669 14.78 21.24 -48.42
CA VAL A 669 15.80 21.53 -49.43
C VAL A 669 15.90 20.37 -50.40
N THR A 670 16.20 20.66 -51.67
CA THR A 670 16.53 19.65 -52.67
C THR A 670 18.00 19.77 -53.04
N ILE A 671 18.74 18.67 -52.91
CA ILE A 671 20.15 18.53 -53.26
C ILE A 671 20.30 17.48 -54.36
N LYS A 672 21.36 17.55 -55.18
CA LYS A 672 21.58 16.60 -56.27
C LYS A 672 22.61 15.54 -55.89
N ALA A 673 22.27 14.27 -56.10
CA ALA A 673 23.14 13.12 -55.84
C ALA A 673 24.19 12.96 -56.94
N GLU A 674 25.24 13.79 -56.94
CA GLU A 674 26.17 13.87 -58.09
C GLU A 674 26.96 12.59 -58.38
N GLN A 675 27.21 11.75 -57.37
CA GLN A 675 28.00 10.51 -57.49
C GLN A 675 27.42 9.40 -56.60
N ALA A 676 27.68 8.14 -56.95
CA ALA A 676 27.34 6.98 -56.14
C ALA A 676 28.29 6.83 -54.94
N GLY A 677 27.80 6.25 -53.84
CA GLY A 677 28.49 6.10 -52.57
C GLY A 677 27.87 6.92 -51.44
N PRO A 678 28.54 7.00 -50.27
CA PRO A 678 28.05 7.75 -49.11
C PRO A 678 28.09 9.26 -49.36
N LEU A 679 26.92 9.90 -49.27
CA LEU A 679 26.75 11.35 -49.31
C LEU A 679 26.45 11.86 -47.89
N SER A 680 27.49 12.26 -47.17
CA SER A 680 27.36 12.84 -45.83
C SER A 680 26.86 14.29 -45.91
N PHE A 681 25.98 14.68 -44.99
CA PHE A 681 25.42 16.04 -44.90
C PHE A 681 25.28 16.50 -43.45
N ILE A 682 25.38 17.81 -43.24
CA ILE A 682 25.22 18.46 -41.93
C ILE A 682 24.08 19.46 -42.01
N ILE A 683 23.17 19.47 -41.03
CA ILE A 683 22.13 20.50 -40.88
C ILE A 683 22.46 21.31 -39.63
N THR A 684 22.44 22.63 -39.74
CA THR A 684 22.65 23.56 -38.62
C THR A 684 21.58 24.64 -38.60
N ASN A 685 21.16 25.04 -37.40
CA ASN A 685 20.41 26.26 -37.15
C ASN A 685 20.97 26.91 -35.88
N GLN A 686 21.55 28.10 -36.02
CA GLN A 686 22.37 28.76 -35.00
C GLN A 686 21.75 30.08 -34.59
N ASN A 687 21.74 30.37 -33.29
CA ASN A 687 21.28 31.62 -32.72
C ASN A 687 22.42 32.66 -32.71
N GLU A 688 22.10 33.92 -33.02
CA GLU A 688 23.08 35.02 -32.99
C GLU A 688 23.70 35.23 -31.58
N ALA A 689 23.02 34.80 -30.52
CA ALA A 689 23.52 34.84 -29.15
C ALA A 689 24.56 33.75 -28.81
N GLY A 690 24.98 32.92 -29.79
CA GLY A 690 26.07 31.96 -29.62
C GLY A 690 25.67 30.61 -29.03
N TYR A 691 24.54 30.06 -29.49
CA TYR A 691 24.09 28.69 -29.18
C TYR A 691 23.22 28.13 -30.33
N PRO A 692 23.11 26.80 -30.51
CA PRO A 692 22.25 26.24 -31.54
C PRO A 692 20.77 26.39 -31.19
N ASN A 693 19.95 26.97 -32.09
CA ASN A 693 18.49 26.89 -31.99
C ASN A 693 18.02 25.43 -32.16
N VAL A 694 18.68 24.69 -33.04
CA VAL A 694 18.41 23.27 -33.27
C VAL A 694 19.74 22.53 -33.28
N VAL A 695 19.84 21.46 -32.49
CA VAL A 695 21.10 20.69 -32.36
C VAL A 695 21.56 20.26 -33.75
N PRO A 696 22.86 20.43 -34.10
CA PRO A 696 23.35 20.00 -35.41
C PRO A 696 22.99 18.55 -35.73
N TYR A 697 22.50 18.28 -36.93
CA TYR A 697 22.27 16.93 -37.42
C TYR A 697 23.39 16.53 -38.38
N LYS A 698 23.89 15.30 -38.28
CA LYS A 698 24.84 14.72 -39.23
C LYS A 698 24.28 13.41 -39.77
N GLY A 699 23.84 13.45 -41.03
CA GLY A 699 23.32 12.28 -41.73
C GLY A 699 24.26 11.82 -42.84
N GLU A 700 23.98 10.62 -43.34
CA GLU A 700 24.62 10.06 -44.51
C GLU A 700 23.56 9.36 -45.36
N ILE A 701 23.66 9.52 -46.68
CA ILE A 701 22.75 8.92 -47.65
C ILE A 701 23.57 8.01 -48.56
N ASN A 702 23.24 6.71 -48.60
CA ASN A 702 23.90 5.81 -49.53
C ASN A 702 23.29 5.98 -50.93
N VAL A 703 24.01 6.67 -51.82
CA VAL A 703 23.61 6.88 -53.21
C VAL A 703 23.99 5.65 -54.03
N LEU A 704 23.02 5.02 -54.68
CA LEU A 704 23.24 3.85 -55.53
C LEU A 704 23.82 4.25 -56.89
N ALA A 705 24.54 3.32 -57.53
CA ALA A 705 25.03 3.52 -58.89
C ALA A 705 23.89 3.40 -59.91
N ALA A 706 23.85 4.34 -60.86
CA ALA A 706 22.94 4.33 -62.00
C ALA A 706 23.61 3.67 -63.22
N ASP A 707 22.82 2.99 -64.05
CA ASP A 707 23.23 2.55 -65.39
C ASP A 707 23.08 3.68 -66.43
N GLU A 708 23.39 3.39 -67.70
CA GLU A 708 23.30 4.36 -68.81
C GLU A 708 21.86 4.83 -69.11
N GLU A 709 20.83 4.15 -68.60
CA GLU A 709 19.42 4.49 -68.78
C GLU A 709 18.80 5.18 -67.54
N GLY A 710 19.55 5.32 -66.45
CA GLY A 710 19.09 5.92 -65.20
C GLY A 710 18.29 4.97 -64.31
N THR A 711 18.48 3.66 -64.45
CA THR A 711 17.98 2.65 -63.51
C THR A 711 19.07 2.20 -62.53
N PRO A 712 18.72 1.61 -61.36
CA PRO A 712 19.71 1.13 -60.40
C PRO A 712 20.47 -0.07 -60.99
N LEU A 713 21.81 0.01 -61.03
CA LEU A 713 22.62 -1.13 -61.44
C LEU A 713 22.38 -2.31 -60.49
N PRO A 714 22.21 -3.55 -61.00
CA PRO A 714 22.17 -4.74 -60.16
C PRO A 714 23.55 -4.92 -59.51
N GLY A 715 23.66 -4.58 -58.22
CA GLY A 715 24.88 -4.78 -57.46
C GLY A 715 25.23 -6.26 -57.31
N ASP A 716 26.52 -6.55 -57.07
CA ASP A 716 27.09 -7.90 -56.89
C ASP A 716 26.48 -8.67 -55.70
N GLN A 717 25.25 -9.15 -55.84
CA GLN A 717 24.79 -10.32 -55.11
C GLN A 717 25.45 -11.55 -55.73
N LYS A 718 26.52 -12.02 -55.08
CA LYS A 718 27.03 -13.38 -55.30
C LYS A 718 25.97 -14.39 -54.89
N ASP A 719 25.13 -14.73 -55.85
CA ASP A 719 24.24 -15.86 -55.76
C ASP A 719 25.09 -17.14 -55.64
N LYS A 720 25.11 -17.72 -54.43
CA LYS A 720 25.64 -19.06 -54.16
C LYS A 720 24.51 -19.94 -53.63
N SER A 721 23.51 -20.17 -54.47
CA SER A 721 22.64 -21.34 -54.33
C SER A 721 23.36 -22.56 -54.90
N GLY A 722 23.66 -23.57 -54.05
CA GLY A 722 24.53 -24.66 -54.49
C GLY A 722 24.96 -25.72 -53.46
N GLY A 723 24.02 -26.30 -52.70
CA GLY A 723 24.15 -27.69 -52.25
C GLY A 723 24.50 -27.98 -50.77
N THR A 724 23.54 -28.65 -50.12
CA THR A 724 23.66 -29.65 -49.04
C THR A 724 24.14 -29.27 -47.63
N ASP A 725 23.15 -29.30 -46.74
CA ASP A 725 23.10 -30.05 -45.47
C ASP A 725 23.29 -29.35 -44.11
N GLN A 726 22.16 -29.37 -43.38
CA GLN A 726 21.98 -29.33 -41.92
C GLN A 726 22.26 -28.01 -41.17
N GLN A 727 21.20 -27.22 -40.94
CA GLN A 727 20.81 -26.78 -39.58
C GLN A 727 19.43 -26.08 -39.53
N GLU A 728 18.65 -26.45 -38.51
CA GLU A 728 17.51 -25.72 -37.94
C GLU A 728 17.99 -25.31 -36.52
N LYS A 729 17.80 -24.12 -35.94
CA LYS A 729 16.78 -23.07 -36.09
C LYS A 729 17.36 -21.68 -35.70
N THR A 730 17.09 -20.64 -36.51
CA THR A 730 16.80 -19.25 -36.05
C THR A 730 16.24 -18.45 -37.23
N LYS A 731 14.91 -18.26 -37.28
CA LYS A 731 14.28 -17.45 -38.35
C LYS A 731 14.30 -15.97 -37.98
N GLY A 732 15.35 -15.27 -38.43
CA GLY A 732 15.26 -13.83 -38.64
C GLY A 732 14.24 -13.54 -39.74
N LYS A 733 13.14 -12.83 -39.43
CA LYS A 733 12.20 -12.36 -40.45
C LYS A 733 12.67 -11.02 -40.99
N THR A 734 13.09 -11.01 -42.25
CA THR A 734 13.03 -9.79 -43.08
C THR A 734 11.58 -9.32 -43.16
N GLY A 735 11.29 -8.07 -42.81
CA GLY A 735 9.94 -7.53 -42.93
C GLY A 735 9.83 -6.10 -42.45
N LEU A 736 9.72 -5.16 -43.39
CA LEU A 736 9.21 -3.81 -43.17
C LEU A 736 7.77 -3.87 -42.61
N PRO A 737 7.45 -3.14 -41.53
CA PRO A 737 6.07 -2.81 -41.16
C PRO A 737 5.89 -1.27 -41.14
N ARG A 738 5.03 -0.73 -42.00
CA ARG A 738 3.62 -0.39 -41.68
C ARG A 738 3.47 0.73 -40.64
N THR A 739 3.11 1.91 -41.14
CA THR A 739 2.53 3.02 -40.38
C THR A 739 1.13 2.67 -39.87
N GLY A 740 0.80 3.12 -38.65
CA GLY A 740 -0.57 3.20 -38.14
C GLY A 740 -0.99 2.04 -37.22
N GLY A 741 -1.29 2.37 -35.97
CA GLY A 741 -1.86 1.44 -34.98
C GLY A 741 -1.86 2.06 -33.58
N ASN A 742 -2.93 2.78 -33.24
CA ASN A 742 -3.14 3.26 -31.86
C ASN A 742 -3.13 2.09 -30.88
N ASN A 743 -2.33 2.20 -29.82
CA ASN A 743 -2.56 1.59 -28.50
C ASN A 743 -1.51 2.15 -27.53
N LEU A 744 -1.86 3.22 -26.79
CA LEU A 744 -1.10 3.61 -25.60
C LEU A 744 -1.45 2.63 -24.46
N PRO A 745 -0.49 1.93 -23.84
CA PRO A 745 -0.66 1.46 -22.48
C PRO A 745 -0.56 2.68 -21.55
N LEU A 746 -1.60 2.88 -20.74
CA LEU A 746 -1.70 3.99 -19.79
C LEU A 746 -0.73 3.75 -18.62
N TYR A 747 0.46 4.34 -18.65
CA TYR A 747 1.34 4.40 -17.49
C TYR A 747 0.91 5.58 -16.61
N LEU A 748 0.33 5.28 -15.43
CA LEU A 748 0.12 6.26 -14.37
C LEU A 748 1.48 6.69 -13.80
N VAL A 749 2.00 7.81 -14.31
CA VAL A 749 3.12 8.51 -13.69
C VAL A 749 2.55 9.36 -12.56
N GLY A 750 2.87 8.99 -11.31
CA GLY A 750 2.49 9.76 -10.13
C GLY A 750 3.10 11.17 -10.18
N THR A 751 2.28 12.17 -9.87
CA THR A 751 2.68 13.58 -9.82
C THR A 751 3.78 13.83 -8.79
N ALA A 752 4.99 14.11 -9.25
CA ALA A 752 6.05 14.72 -8.46
C ALA A 752 6.36 16.10 -9.07
N LEU A 753 6.20 17.19 -8.30
CA LEU A 753 6.65 18.51 -8.73
C LEU A 753 8.19 18.51 -8.79
N LEU A 754 8.74 18.59 -10.00
CA LEU A 754 10.16 18.80 -10.24
C LEU A 754 10.42 20.31 -10.44
N PHE A 755 10.89 20.98 -9.39
CA PHE A 755 11.62 22.23 -9.55
C PHE A 755 13.06 21.91 -9.99
N ALA A 756 13.50 22.50 -11.10
CA ALA A 756 14.88 22.44 -11.57
C ALA A 756 15.38 23.86 -11.90
N GLY A 757 16.44 24.29 -11.20
CA GLY A 757 16.93 25.68 -11.18
C GLY A 757 16.15 26.55 -10.18
N ALA A 758 16.73 27.49 -9.42
CA ALA A 758 18.14 27.88 -9.20
C ALA A 758 18.23 28.59 -7.81
N LEU A 759 19.30 29.22 -7.30
CA LEU A 759 20.63 29.61 -7.82
C LEU A 759 21.58 29.75 -6.59
N THR A 760 22.90 29.53 -6.73
CA THR A 760 23.85 29.75 -5.62
C THR A 760 24.02 31.25 -5.30
N VAL A 761 23.41 31.75 -4.21
CA VAL A 761 23.66 33.11 -3.71
C VAL A 761 24.01 33.10 -2.22
N ARG A 762 25.28 33.33 -1.90
CA ARG A 762 25.73 33.68 -0.54
C ARG A 762 25.10 35.01 -0.09
N LYS A 763 23.99 34.95 0.65
CA LYS A 763 23.52 36.11 1.42
C LYS A 763 24.45 36.33 2.62
N LYS A 764 25.30 37.35 2.53
CA LYS A 764 25.97 37.94 3.70
C LYS A 764 24.91 38.35 4.71
N GLN A 765 25.03 37.90 5.96
CA GLN A 765 24.29 38.49 7.07
C GLN A 765 24.69 39.96 7.21
N HIS A 766 23.73 40.87 7.02
CA HIS A 766 23.77 42.18 7.66
C HIS A 766 22.80 42.15 8.83
N SER A 767 23.34 42.24 10.04
CA SER A 767 22.57 42.47 11.25
C SER A 767 21.94 43.86 11.18
N HIS A 768 20.62 43.95 11.38
CA HIS A 768 19.99 45.21 11.76
C HIS A 768 19.59 45.17 13.24
N ILE A 769 20.19 46.10 13.97
CA ILE A 769 19.95 46.37 15.38
C ILE A 769 18.59 47.06 15.56
N GLU A 770 18.01 46.83 16.73
CA GLU A 770 16.75 47.37 17.27
C GLU A 770 16.43 48.84 16.99
N ARG A 771 15.11 49.10 17.04
CA ARG A 771 14.33 50.29 17.46
C ARG A 771 13.30 50.64 16.37
N LYS A 772 12.02 50.78 16.69
CA LYS A 772 11.44 51.25 17.95
C LYS A 772 10.04 50.70 18.19
#